data_AF-A0A3L6QXX6-F1
#
_entry.id   AF-A0A3L6QXX6-F1
#
_cell.length_a   1.000
_cell.length_b   1.000
_cell.length_c   1.000
_cell.angle_alpha   90.00
_cell.angle_beta   90.00
_cell.angle_gamma   90.00
#
_symmetry.space_group_name_H-M   'P 1'
#
loop_
_entity.id
_entity.type
_entity.pdbx_description
1 polymer ?
#
loop_
_entity_poly.entity_id
_entity_poly.type
_entity_poly.pdbx_seq_one_letter_code
_entity_poly.pdbx_strand_id
1 'polypeptide(L)'
;MRPPVTRTRPQLRPRPVPLVTTVLISVLVFISVLCHPVAADASRALHYHRKHRRHHNRHHRAENSGGHIALPPAPALPPDVVGDSPTEPPGLPPDAGDAPAPRRRHHMPCCPPSRPPPSVAPVGAPAPAPAKPPAAFHSTKSPSPARTEAPTHSHVKPPSHEATEPRYRAKPPPSLPPAKPPTFSLAKPPSPAPAKAPSLSPWHAKPTPCSPAKAKPPMPSPARPPRLSPASPPAHLPAKSKPPTASPAQPPRLFPANLPASPTVSAKPPALPPAMSKPITPPPPPAAKNSSSAVFDVRAFGASGNASGNDTRAFRAAWKAACSSSSATATLLVPSDGVFTITSTIFAGPCKSTLTFQIDGVLMPPDGPASWPAADSRRQWLVFYKADGVTLAGKGTIEGNGEEWWDLPCKPHRGPNGSTLPGPCDSPALLRFFLSNDVTVRGLRIENSPQFHLKFDDCARVRVDGLFISSPSFSPNTDGVHVENTTAVQILNSRIYNGDDCVSIGAGCSDVHIENVTCGHGHGISIGSLGVHNTRACVSNVTVRNARIIDSDNGLRIKTWQGGAGVVSGVEFAGVRVQNVRNCIVIDQYYCLGSGCANQTSAVRVDGVAYRDIRGTYNPRAGAPIHLACSDAVACTGIAMSGVELLPAGSGGGGAGARLAEPYCWNAYGVMETLTEPPVYCLQEGRPDSLQDQLTSC
;
A
#
# COMPACT_ATOMS: atom_id res chain seq x y z
N MET A 1 43.69 58.76 -68.15
CA MET A 1 42.43 58.10 -67.78
C MET A 1 41.43 58.20 -68.93
N ARG A 2 40.93 57.08 -69.46
CA ARG A 2 39.60 56.85 -70.08
C ARG A 2 39.58 55.44 -70.72
N PRO A 3 38.89 54.44 -70.12
CA PRO A 3 38.86 53.05 -70.60
C PRO A 3 37.83 52.82 -71.73
N PRO A 4 37.80 51.63 -72.38
CA PRO A 4 37.34 51.49 -73.77
C PRO A 4 35.85 51.16 -73.98
N VAL A 5 35.47 51.15 -75.27
CA VAL A 5 34.14 50.90 -75.84
C VAL A 5 33.54 49.55 -75.41
N THR A 6 32.28 49.56 -74.97
CA THR A 6 31.48 48.37 -74.70
C THR A 6 30.69 47.91 -75.92
N ARG A 7 30.58 46.60 -76.11
CA ARG A 7 29.97 45.94 -77.29
C ARG A 7 28.56 45.47 -76.94
N THR A 8 27.54 45.98 -77.63
CA THR A 8 26.13 45.64 -77.35
C THR A 8 25.79 44.20 -77.76
N ARG A 9 24.97 43.53 -76.94
CA ARG A 9 24.26 42.27 -77.27
C ARG A 9 22.76 42.56 -77.40
N PRO A 10 22.03 41.87 -78.29
CA PRO A 10 20.58 42.02 -78.40
C PRO A 10 19.86 41.37 -77.19
N GLN A 11 18.81 42.03 -76.71
CA GLN A 11 17.88 41.49 -75.71
C GLN A 11 16.95 40.45 -76.36
N LEU A 12 16.90 39.22 -75.83
CA LEU A 12 15.80 38.30 -76.14
C LEU A 12 14.59 38.65 -75.25
N ARG A 13 13.42 38.86 -75.86
CA ARG A 13 12.16 38.94 -75.12
C ARG A 13 11.78 37.54 -74.62
N PRO A 14 11.40 37.36 -73.34
CA PRO A 14 10.82 36.11 -72.88
C PRO A 14 9.47 35.87 -73.57
N ARG A 15 9.19 34.62 -73.98
CA ARG A 15 7.85 34.21 -74.41
C ARG A 15 6.97 34.00 -73.18
N PRO A 16 5.65 34.32 -73.23
CA PRO A 16 4.75 34.01 -72.14
C PRO A 16 4.61 32.48 -71.97
N VAL A 17 4.80 32.00 -70.74
CA VAL A 17 4.46 30.62 -70.36
C VAL A 17 2.94 30.56 -70.18
N PRO A 18 2.23 29.59 -70.78
CA PRO A 18 0.77 29.49 -70.63
C PRO A 18 0.40 29.19 -69.17
N LEU A 19 -0.61 29.89 -68.67
CA LEU A 19 -1.00 29.92 -67.24
C LEU A 19 -1.20 28.52 -66.62
N VAL A 20 -1.71 27.58 -67.42
CA VAL A 20 -1.94 26.18 -67.07
C VAL A 20 -0.66 25.47 -66.60
N THR A 21 0.48 25.73 -67.24
CA THR A 21 1.76 25.09 -66.88
C THR A 21 2.26 25.58 -65.52
N THR A 22 2.10 26.87 -65.22
CA THR A 22 2.48 27.45 -63.92
C THR A 22 1.63 26.84 -62.80
N VAL A 23 0.31 26.73 -62.98
CA VAL A 23 -0.59 26.13 -61.98
C VAL A 23 -0.25 24.65 -61.74
N LEU A 24 -0.01 23.86 -62.79
CA LEU A 24 0.40 22.46 -62.66
C LEU A 24 1.72 22.29 -61.89
N ILE A 25 2.71 23.14 -62.15
CA ILE A 25 3.98 23.12 -61.42
C ILE A 25 3.76 23.51 -59.96
N SER A 26 2.98 24.56 -59.66
CA SER A 26 2.67 24.96 -58.28
C SER A 26 1.93 23.86 -57.50
N VAL A 27 0.98 23.16 -58.11
CA VAL A 27 0.26 22.04 -57.48
C VAL A 27 1.18 20.84 -57.24
N LEU A 28 2.02 20.46 -58.21
CA LEU A 28 2.99 19.37 -58.06
C LEU A 28 4.03 19.68 -56.98
N VAL A 29 4.48 20.93 -56.87
CA VAL A 29 5.38 21.37 -55.78
C VAL A 29 4.66 21.32 -54.43
N PHE A 30 3.41 21.79 -54.32
CA PHE A 30 2.64 21.70 -53.07
C PHE A 30 2.45 20.26 -52.59
N ILE A 31 2.06 19.34 -53.49
CA ILE A 31 1.92 17.91 -53.18
C ILE A 31 3.27 17.32 -52.77
N SER A 32 4.36 17.67 -53.47
CA SER A 32 5.70 17.20 -53.14
C SER A 32 6.14 17.65 -51.73
N VAL A 33 5.90 18.92 -51.38
CA VAL A 33 6.25 19.50 -50.07
C VAL A 33 5.41 18.90 -48.93
N LEU A 34 4.12 18.64 -49.15
CA LEU A 34 3.24 18.06 -48.13
C LEU A 34 3.47 16.55 -47.92
N CYS A 35 3.78 15.77 -48.96
CA CYS A 35 3.96 14.32 -48.85
C CYS A 35 5.36 13.90 -48.35
N HIS A 36 6.40 14.71 -48.57
CA HIS A 36 7.77 14.37 -48.13
C HIS A 36 7.94 14.16 -46.61
N PRO A 37 7.43 15.02 -45.69
CA PRO A 37 7.60 14.78 -44.25
C PRO A 37 6.92 13.48 -43.80
N VAL A 38 5.68 13.23 -44.25
CA VAL A 38 4.91 12.02 -43.87
C VAL A 38 5.62 10.73 -44.34
N ALA A 39 6.15 10.71 -45.56
CA ALA A 39 6.90 9.57 -46.08
C ALA A 39 8.27 9.39 -45.39
N ALA A 40 8.92 10.49 -44.98
CA ALA A 40 10.18 10.45 -44.26
C ALA A 40 10.01 9.88 -42.84
N ASP A 41 8.97 10.28 -42.11
CA ASP A 41 8.73 9.79 -40.75
C ASP A 41 8.25 8.33 -40.72
N ALA A 42 7.38 7.91 -41.65
CA ALA A 42 7.05 6.50 -41.82
C ALA A 42 8.30 5.63 -42.10
N SER A 43 9.23 6.14 -42.92
CA SER A 43 10.51 5.48 -43.22
C SER A 43 11.45 5.45 -42.01
N ARG A 44 11.49 6.53 -41.21
CA ARG A 44 12.26 6.60 -39.96
C ARG A 44 11.73 5.63 -38.91
N ALA A 45 10.41 5.56 -38.70
CA ALA A 45 9.77 4.62 -37.78
C ALA A 45 10.07 3.16 -38.16
N LEU A 46 9.92 2.79 -39.43
CA LEU A 46 10.27 1.45 -39.93
C LEU A 46 11.76 1.12 -39.77
N HIS A 47 12.65 2.09 -39.98
CA HIS A 47 14.09 1.90 -39.75
C HIS A 47 14.41 1.76 -38.26
N TYR A 48 13.76 2.54 -37.39
CA TYR A 48 13.91 2.49 -35.93
C TYR A 48 13.48 1.14 -35.36
N HIS A 49 12.28 0.63 -35.70
CA HIS A 49 11.84 -0.72 -35.29
C HIS A 49 12.77 -1.82 -35.80
N ARG A 50 13.25 -1.74 -37.05
CA ARG A 50 14.22 -2.71 -37.59
C ARG A 50 15.58 -2.66 -36.87
N LYS A 51 16.00 -1.49 -36.38
CA LYS A 51 17.24 -1.31 -35.60
C LYS A 51 17.08 -1.83 -34.16
N HIS A 52 15.98 -1.50 -33.48
CA HIS A 52 15.67 -2.04 -32.14
C HIS A 52 15.57 -3.57 -32.13
N ARG A 53 14.84 -4.18 -33.08
CA ARG A 53 14.73 -5.64 -33.19
C ARG A 53 16.08 -6.34 -33.42
N ARG A 54 17.03 -5.68 -34.08
CA ARG A 54 18.41 -6.18 -34.24
C ARG A 54 19.28 -5.98 -32.99
N HIS A 55 18.99 -4.97 -32.17
CA HIS A 55 19.71 -4.72 -30.92
C HIS A 55 19.26 -5.69 -29.81
N HIS A 56 17.95 -5.92 -29.69
CA HIS A 56 17.35 -6.87 -28.74
C HIS A 56 17.86 -8.31 -28.97
N ASN A 57 17.94 -8.72 -30.24
CA ASN A 57 18.51 -10.01 -30.65
C ASN A 57 20.04 -10.10 -30.50
N ARG A 58 20.75 -8.99 -30.19
CA ARG A 58 22.17 -8.99 -29.83
C ARG A 58 22.39 -9.12 -28.32
N HIS A 59 21.57 -8.48 -27.47
CA HIS A 59 21.69 -8.61 -26.01
C HIS A 59 21.47 -10.05 -25.53
N HIS A 60 20.37 -10.70 -25.94
CA HIS A 60 20.11 -12.11 -25.63
C HIS A 60 21.17 -13.10 -26.16
N ARG A 61 22.10 -12.66 -27.03
CA ARG A 61 23.21 -13.48 -27.52
C ARG A 61 24.56 -13.12 -26.87
N ALA A 62 24.64 -12.02 -26.12
CA ALA A 62 25.81 -11.61 -25.36
C ALA A 62 25.73 -12.04 -23.88
N GLU A 63 24.54 -12.13 -23.33
CA GLU A 63 24.30 -12.57 -21.94
C GLU A 63 24.42 -14.10 -21.77
N ASN A 64 24.38 -14.85 -22.86
CA ASN A 64 24.28 -16.31 -22.85
C ASN A 64 25.62 -17.01 -23.19
N SER A 65 26.74 -16.43 -22.77
CA SER A 65 28.10 -16.95 -23.01
C SER A 65 29.05 -16.68 -21.84
N GLY A 66 28.86 -17.38 -20.72
CA GLY A 66 29.76 -17.32 -19.57
C GLY A 66 29.56 -18.46 -18.56
N GLY A 67 30.55 -19.36 -18.46
CA GLY A 67 30.73 -20.27 -17.32
C GLY A 67 29.77 -21.46 -17.19
N HIS A 68 30.14 -22.62 -17.76
CA HIS A 68 29.61 -23.89 -17.27
C HIS A 68 30.32 -24.30 -15.97
N ILE A 69 29.55 -24.60 -14.93
CA ILE A 69 30.00 -25.37 -13.75
C ILE A 69 29.01 -26.53 -13.58
N ALA A 70 29.54 -27.75 -13.37
CA ALA A 70 28.72 -28.95 -13.21
C ALA A 70 28.39 -29.21 -11.74
N LEU A 71 27.17 -29.67 -11.48
CA LEU A 71 26.73 -30.18 -10.17
C LEU A 71 26.88 -31.71 -10.09
N PRO A 72 27.08 -32.28 -8.88
CA PRO A 72 27.23 -33.73 -8.69
C PRO A 72 25.89 -34.49 -8.81
N PRO A 73 25.93 -35.82 -9.01
CA PRO A 73 24.73 -36.66 -9.13
C PRO A 73 24.00 -36.85 -7.79
N ALA A 74 22.70 -37.15 -7.87
CA ALA A 74 21.83 -37.40 -6.72
C ALA A 74 22.04 -38.80 -6.08
N PRO A 75 21.80 -38.95 -4.76
CA PRO A 75 21.75 -40.25 -4.08
C PRO A 75 20.46 -41.04 -4.42
N ALA A 76 20.48 -42.34 -4.15
CA ALA A 76 19.44 -43.28 -4.58
C ALA A 76 18.28 -43.47 -3.59
N LEU A 77 17.18 -44.05 -4.09
CA LEU A 77 16.01 -44.49 -3.32
C LEU A 77 16.28 -45.77 -2.50
N PRO A 78 15.70 -45.90 -1.28
CA PRO A 78 15.44 -47.20 -0.65
C PRO A 78 14.12 -47.83 -1.17
N PRO A 79 13.89 -49.14 -0.96
CA PRO A 79 12.84 -49.92 -1.66
C PRO A 79 11.47 -49.98 -0.94
N ASP A 80 10.52 -50.64 -1.61
CA ASP A 80 9.10 -50.78 -1.27
C ASP A 80 8.79 -51.50 0.06
N VAL A 81 7.62 -51.17 0.63
CA VAL A 81 6.87 -52.00 1.59
C VAL A 81 5.41 -52.04 1.16
N VAL A 82 4.75 -53.19 1.31
CA VAL A 82 3.40 -53.48 0.79
C VAL A 82 2.42 -53.78 1.93
N GLY A 83 1.15 -53.37 1.77
CA GLY A 83 0.05 -53.58 2.72
C GLY A 83 -0.22 -52.35 3.61
N ASP A 84 -1.46 -51.96 3.93
CA ASP A 84 -2.77 -52.53 3.55
C ASP A 84 -3.84 -51.43 3.44
N SER A 85 -4.98 -51.74 2.80
CA SER A 85 -6.20 -50.90 2.83
C SER A 85 -7.11 -51.31 4.00
N PRO A 86 -7.91 -50.37 4.56
CA PRO A 86 -9.35 -50.47 4.27
C PRO A 86 -10.17 -49.16 4.28
N THR A 87 -11.26 -49.18 3.49
CA THR A 87 -12.57 -48.50 3.69
C THR A 87 -12.67 -46.98 3.82
N GLU A 88 -13.28 -46.37 2.79
CA GLU A 88 -14.04 -45.10 2.83
C GLU A 88 -15.35 -45.27 3.65
N PRO A 89 -15.91 -44.21 4.29
CA PRO A 89 -17.07 -43.51 3.68
C PRO A 89 -17.20 -42.02 4.13
N PRO A 90 -18.26 -41.28 3.71
CA PRO A 90 -18.65 -40.98 2.34
C PRO A 90 -18.63 -39.46 2.07
N GLY A 91 -18.40 -39.05 0.82
CA GLY A 91 -18.30 -37.62 0.45
C GLY A 91 -19.63 -36.82 0.49
N LEU A 92 -19.49 -35.50 0.64
CA LEU A 92 -20.53 -34.49 0.38
C LEU A 92 -20.05 -33.52 -0.73
N PRO A 93 -20.96 -32.91 -1.51
CA PRO A 93 -20.65 -32.38 -2.85
C PRO A 93 -19.98 -30.99 -2.85
N PRO A 94 -19.31 -30.62 -3.96
CA PRO A 94 -18.79 -29.27 -4.17
C PRO A 94 -19.90 -28.30 -4.62
N ASP A 95 -19.96 -27.12 -4.01
CA ASP A 95 -20.84 -26.04 -4.48
C ASP A 95 -20.31 -25.43 -5.79
N ALA A 96 -21.14 -25.52 -6.84
CA ALA A 96 -20.96 -24.73 -8.05
C ALA A 96 -21.52 -23.32 -7.85
N GLY A 97 -20.93 -22.32 -8.52
CA GLY A 97 -21.46 -20.95 -8.50
C GLY A 97 -22.77 -20.83 -9.26
N ASP A 98 -23.66 -19.94 -8.82
CA ASP A 98 -24.97 -19.71 -9.44
C ASP A 98 -25.26 -18.22 -9.67
N ALA A 99 -26.05 -17.92 -10.70
CA ALA A 99 -26.38 -16.56 -11.14
C ALA A 99 -27.73 -16.07 -10.54
N PRO A 100 -27.95 -14.76 -10.37
CA PRO A 100 -29.08 -14.26 -9.58
C PRO A 100 -30.45 -14.40 -10.28
N ALA A 101 -31.36 -15.13 -9.64
CA ALA A 101 -32.78 -15.22 -9.98
C ALA A 101 -33.65 -14.20 -9.16
N PRO A 102 -34.88 -13.87 -9.59
CA PRO A 102 -35.44 -12.54 -9.35
C PRO A 102 -36.12 -12.29 -7.99
N ARG A 103 -36.05 -11.03 -7.55
CA ARG A 103 -36.73 -10.50 -6.35
C ARG A 103 -38.25 -10.68 -6.41
N ARG A 104 -38.85 -11.28 -5.36
CA ARG A 104 -40.28 -11.09 -5.05
C ARG A 104 -40.49 -9.85 -4.16
N ARG A 105 -41.60 -9.15 -4.39
CA ARG A 105 -42.02 -8.00 -3.57
C ARG A 105 -42.82 -8.48 -2.36
N HIS A 106 -42.63 -7.85 -1.21
CA HIS A 106 -43.63 -7.78 -0.14
C HIS A 106 -43.79 -6.31 0.31
N HIS A 107 -45.00 -5.94 0.73
CA HIS A 107 -45.38 -4.55 1.01
C HIS A 107 -45.06 -4.12 2.45
N MET A 108 -44.88 -2.81 2.63
CA MET A 108 -44.86 -2.12 3.94
C MET A 108 -46.23 -2.11 4.62
N PRO A 109 -46.26 -1.74 5.91
CA PRO A 109 -47.07 -0.59 6.35
C PRO A 109 -46.19 0.60 6.80
N CYS A 110 -46.74 1.81 6.73
CA CYS A 110 -45.98 3.07 6.81
C CYS A 110 -46.21 3.86 8.11
N CYS A 111 -45.28 4.77 8.43
CA CYS A 111 -45.50 5.93 9.31
C CYS A 111 -44.68 7.15 8.79
N PRO A 112 -44.94 8.40 9.25
CA PRO A 112 -44.98 9.56 8.35
C PRO A 112 -43.66 10.35 8.14
N PRO A 113 -43.57 11.14 7.06
CA PRO A 113 -42.41 11.98 6.74
C PRO A 113 -42.38 13.31 7.50
N SER A 114 -41.17 13.86 7.67
CA SER A 114 -40.89 15.19 8.24
C SER A 114 -41.02 16.33 7.20
N ARG A 115 -41.14 17.58 7.68
CA ARG A 115 -41.40 18.77 6.85
C ARG A 115 -40.18 19.22 6.01
N PRO A 116 -40.41 19.87 4.84
CA PRO A 116 -39.38 20.58 4.08
C PRO A 116 -39.10 22.00 4.65
N PRO A 117 -37.96 22.62 4.31
CA PRO A 117 -37.66 24.03 4.60
C PRO A 117 -38.32 25.00 3.59
N PRO A 118 -38.53 26.28 3.96
CA PRO A 118 -39.13 27.29 3.09
C PRO A 118 -38.11 28.08 2.25
N SER A 119 -38.51 28.49 1.05
CA SER A 119 -38.00 29.65 0.30
C SER A 119 -38.79 30.92 0.73
N VAL A 120 -38.47 32.19 0.37
CA VAL A 120 -38.20 32.83 -0.94
C VAL A 120 -37.32 34.10 -0.76
N ALA A 121 -36.71 34.60 -1.84
CA ALA A 121 -35.83 35.79 -1.93
C ALA A 121 -36.63 37.10 -2.23
N PRO A 122 -36.10 38.25 -2.76
CA PRO A 122 -34.73 38.66 -3.14
C PRO A 122 -34.35 40.14 -2.79
N VAL A 123 -33.35 40.70 -3.53
CA VAL A 123 -32.99 42.14 -3.76
C VAL A 123 -31.72 42.67 -3.06
N GLY A 124 -30.81 43.30 -3.82
CA GLY A 124 -29.92 44.38 -3.35
C GLY A 124 -28.40 44.20 -3.55
N ALA A 125 -27.78 45.10 -4.34
CA ALA A 125 -26.34 45.36 -4.46
C ALA A 125 -26.13 46.89 -4.58
N PRO A 126 -24.92 47.51 -4.45
CA PRO A 126 -23.57 46.93 -4.50
C PRO A 126 -22.59 47.40 -3.36
N ALA A 127 -21.28 47.20 -3.58
CA ALA A 127 -20.16 47.47 -2.66
C ALA A 127 -19.78 48.98 -2.51
N PRO A 128 -18.85 49.40 -1.62
CA PRO A 128 -17.40 49.09 -1.74
C PRO A 128 -16.62 48.86 -0.41
N ALA A 129 -15.32 48.53 -0.52
CA ALA A 129 -14.31 48.63 0.55
C ALA A 129 -13.52 49.95 0.40
N PRO A 130 -12.71 50.44 1.40
CA PRO A 130 -11.38 49.87 1.67
C PRO A 130 -10.81 50.05 3.10
N ALA A 131 -9.51 49.72 3.25
CA ALA A 131 -8.54 50.22 4.24
C ALA A 131 -8.39 49.53 5.63
N LYS A 132 -7.22 49.76 6.23
CA LYS A 132 -6.57 49.08 7.38
C LYS A 132 -5.43 50.00 7.90
N PRO A 133 -4.82 49.73 9.07
CA PRO A 133 -5.29 49.97 10.44
C PRO A 133 -4.65 51.25 11.05
N PRO A 134 -4.83 51.49 12.37
CA PRO A 134 -3.73 52.02 13.19
C PRO A 134 -3.40 51.13 14.41
N ALA A 135 -2.39 51.51 15.19
CA ALA A 135 -1.92 50.83 16.40
C ALA A 135 -1.79 51.82 17.58
N ALA A 136 -1.23 51.34 18.71
CA ALA A 136 -0.66 52.08 19.86
C ALA A 136 -1.43 52.13 21.21
N PHE A 137 -0.93 51.32 22.16
CA PHE A 137 -0.42 51.70 23.49
C PHE A 137 -1.29 52.04 24.74
N HIS A 138 -0.82 51.45 25.86
CA HIS A 138 -0.67 51.96 27.24
C HIS A 138 -1.78 51.86 28.33
N SER A 139 -1.43 51.11 29.40
CA SER A 139 -1.49 51.51 30.84
C SER A 139 -2.88 51.57 31.57
N THR A 140 -3.05 51.35 32.90
CA THR A 140 -2.17 50.91 34.02
C THR A 140 -3.00 50.50 35.27
N LYS A 141 -2.33 49.92 36.30
CA LYS A 141 -2.65 49.85 37.75
C LYS A 141 -3.62 48.78 38.30
N SER A 142 -3.18 48.18 39.42
CA SER A 142 -3.94 47.33 40.37
C SER A 142 -4.35 48.12 41.62
N PRO A 143 -5.08 47.52 42.60
CA PRO A 143 -4.38 46.98 43.78
C PRO A 143 -4.99 45.69 44.38
N SER A 144 -4.29 45.09 45.36
CA SER A 144 -4.72 43.94 46.19
C SER A 144 -4.73 44.30 47.69
N PRO A 145 -5.34 43.45 48.54
CA PRO A 145 -4.63 42.95 49.74
C PRO A 145 -4.81 41.40 49.92
N ALA A 146 -3.75 40.64 50.26
CA ALA A 146 -3.35 40.15 51.60
C ALA A 146 -4.30 39.08 52.21
N ARG A 147 -3.88 38.05 52.97
CA ARG A 147 -2.55 37.49 53.41
C ARG A 147 -2.67 35.93 53.31
N THR A 148 -1.90 34.95 53.80
CA THR A 148 -0.79 34.65 54.76
C THR A 148 -0.31 33.20 54.42
N GLU A 149 0.82 32.58 54.80
CA GLU A 149 2.08 32.92 55.50
C GLU A 149 3.17 31.90 55.01
N ALA A 150 4.11 31.42 55.86
CA ALA A 150 5.14 30.40 55.53
C ALA A 150 5.60 29.61 56.78
N PRO A 151 6.62 28.71 56.71
CA PRO A 151 7.99 29.22 56.95
C PRO A 151 9.16 28.55 56.16
N THR A 152 10.08 29.41 55.66
CA THR A 152 11.58 29.33 55.64
C THR A 152 12.31 28.08 55.11
N HIS A 153 13.44 28.14 54.38
CA HIS A 153 14.48 29.17 54.06
C HIS A 153 15.11 28.76 52.67
N SER A 154 16.23 29.21 52.05
CA SER A 154 17.30 30.25 52.10
C SER A 154 18.22 30.00 50.85
N HIS A 155 19.19 30.78 50.35
CA HIS A 155 19.56 32.20 50.16
C HIS A 155 20.82 32.18 49.21
N VAL A 156 21.43 33.24 48.64
CA VAL A 156 21.35 34.71 48.83
C VAL A 156 21.19 35.48 47.49
N LYS A 157 22.17 36.26 46.97
CA LYS A 157 21.94 37.31 45.95
C LYS A 157 23.25 37.91 45.31
N PRO A 158 23.22 38.44 44.05
CA PRO A 158 24.28 39.27 43.43
C PRO A 158 23.91 40.77 43.14
N PRO A 159 24.83 41.61 42.60
CA PRO A 159 24.63 43.05 42.28
C PRO A 159 24.49 43.39 40.75
N SER A 160 24.48 44.69 40.39
CA SER A 160 24.23 45.26 39.03
C SER A 160 24.75 46.72 38.87
N HIS A 161 24.43 47.42 37.75
CA HIS A 161 24.62 48.89 37.45
C HIS A 161 26.02 49.35 36.96
N GLU A 162 26.25 50.37 36.07
CA GLU A 162 25.42 51.09 35.06
C GLU A 162 26.24 51.94 34.04
N ALA A 163 25.55 52.62 33.08
CA ALA A 163 25.95 53.76 32.20
C ALA A 163 27.01 53.57 31.07
N THR A 164 26.96 54.09 29.81
CA THR A 164 26.31 55.22 29.05
C THR A 164 27.03 56.60 29.07
N GLU A 165 27.34 57.30 27.95
CA GLU A 165 27.35 56.94 26.49
C GLU A 165 28.42 57.73 25.63
N PRO A 166 28.23 58.63 24.60
CA PRO A 166 29.23 58.79 23.49
C PRO A 166 29.62 60.22 23.00
N ARG A 167 30.60 60.35 22.07
CA ARG A 167 30.45 61.07 20.76
C ARG A 167 31.66 61.09 19.79
N TYR A 168 31.33 61.17 18.49
CA TYR A 168 32.07 61.69 17.30
C TYR A 168 33.24 60.96 16.58
N ARG A 169 32.94 60.54 15.33
CA ARG A 169 33.73 60.51 14.06
C ARG A 169 35.26 60.28 14.04
N ALA A 170 35.66 59.25 13.28
CA ALA A 170 36.90 59.20 12.48
C ALA A 170 36.72 58.37 11.17
N LYS A 171 37.68 58.42 10.24
CA LYS A 171 37.72 57.62 8.99
C LYS A 171 38.53 56.29 9.18
N PRO A 172 38.34 55.27 8.32
CA PRO A 172 38.96 53.95 8.48
C PRO A 172 40.38 53.84 7.88
N PRO A 173 41.28 53.06 8.52
CA PRO A 173 42.50 52.49 7.93
C PRO A 173 42.41 50.92 7.94
N PRO A 174 43.47 50.13 7.65
CA PRO A 174 43.53 49.41 6.37
C PRO A 174 43.56 47.86 6.48
N SER A 175 43.42 47.20 5.33
CA SER A 175 43.52 45.74 5.17
C SER A 175 44.94 45.20 5.31
N LEU A 176 45.10 44.04 5.97
CA LEU A 176 46.34 43.25 6.03
C LEU A 176 46.21 41.91 5.27
N PRO A 177 47.33 41.34 4.76
CA PRO A 177 47.31 40.18 3.86
C PRO A 177 47.17 38.82 4.58
N PRO A 178 46.78 37.75 3.85
CA PRO A 178 46.58 36.42 4.42
C PRO A 178 47.89 35.71 4.79
N ALA A 179 47.88 35.01 5.93
CA ALA A 179 49.00 34.17 6.38
C ALA A 179 49.07 32.83 5.63
N LYS A 180 50.28 32.29 5.45
CA LYS A 180 50.50 30.98 4.82
C LYS A 180 50.18 29.83 5.79
N PRO A 181 49.66 28.69 5.31
CA PRO A 181 49.51 27.48 6.12
C PRO A 181 50.86 26.81 6.40
N PRO A 182 51.02 26.11 7.54
CA PRO A 182 52.25 25.37 7.85
C PRO A 182 52.33 24.05 7.04
N THR A 183 53.53 23.72 6.56
CA THR A 183 53.84 22.43 5.95
C THR A 183 54.18 21.38 7.00
N PHE A 184 53.49 20.23 6.98
CA PHE A 184 53.88 19.02 7.71
C PHE A 184 53.96 17.83 6.73
N SER A 185 54.90 16.92 7.00
CA SER A 185 55.28 15.84 6.09
C SER A 185 54.23 14.73 5.97
N LEU A 186 54.09 14.19 4.75
CA LEU A 186 53.28 13.00 4.46
C LEU A 186 53.88 11.74 5.11
N ALA A 187 53.34 11.35 6.26
CA ALA A 187 53.47 9.98 6.77
C ALA A 187 52.51 9.05 6.01
N LYS A 188 52.99 7.87 5.62
CA LYS A 188 52.21 6.86 4.88
C LYS A 188 51.17 6.19 5.80
N PRO A 189 49.91 6.01 5.38
CA PRO A 189 48.92 5.29 6.20
C PRO A 189 49.31 3.80 6.35
N PRO A 190 49.00 3.17 7.51
CA PRO A 190 49.34 1.77 7.76
C PRO A 190 48.48 0.81 6.94
N SER A 191 49.09 -0.25 6.41
CA SER A 191 48.36 -1.38 5.82
C SER A 191 47.62 -2.19 6.91
N PRO A 192 46.45 -2.78 6.62
CA PRO A 192 45.77 -3.66 7.56
C PRO A 192 46.60 -4.94 7.81
N ALA A 193 46.72 -5.34 9.08
CA ALA A 193 47.33 -6.61 9.48
C ALA A 193 46.32 -7.77 9.36
N PRO A 194 46.76 -9.00 9.03
CA PRO A 194 45.85 -10.12 8.80
C PRO A 194 45.29 -10.71 10.09
N ALA A 195 44.02 -11.13 10.06
CA ALA A 195 43.41 -11.92 11.11
C ALA A 195 44.02 -13.35 11.16
N LYS A 196 44.26 -13.87 12.36
CA LYS A 196 44.72 -15.26 12.56
C LYS A 196 43.53 -16.21 12.58
N ALA A 197 43.66 -17.35 11.91
CA ALA A 197 42.73 -18.47 12.02
C ALA A 197 43.02 -19.32 13.29
N PRO A 198 42.01 -20.02 13.84
CA PRO A 198 42.22 -21.11 14.80
C PRO A 198 42.94 -22.32 14.18
N SER A 199 43.46 -23.20 15.02
CA SER A 199 44.36 -24.30 14.63
C SER A 199 43.66 -25.54 14.07
N LEU A 200 44.28 -26.16 13.06
CA LEU A 200 44.13 -27.59 12.75
C LEU A 200 45.51 -28.25 12.65
N SER A 201 45.56 -29.55 12.95
CA SER A 201 46.74 -30.41 12.97
C SER A 201 46.31 -31.85 12.67
N PRO A 202 47.20 -32.70 12.11
CA PRO A 202 47.01 -33.12 10.71
C PRO A 202 46.74 -34.63 10.54
N TRP A 203 46.70 -35.13 9.30
CA TRP A 203 47.57 -36.21 8.77
C TRP A 203 47.16 -36.66 7.34
N HIS A 204 48.14 -36.72 6.40
CA HIS A 204 48.21 -37.55 5.18
C HIS A 204 47.09 -37.49 4.08
N ALA A 205 47.35 -37.75 2.78
CA ALA A 205 48.58 -37.82 1.97
C ALA A 205 48.25 -37.61 0.45
N LYS A 206 49.27 -37.46 -0.41
CA LYS A 206 49.14 -37.19 -1.87
C LYS A 206 49.05 -38.45 -2.75
N PRO A 207 48.49 -38.34 -3.97
CA PRO A 207 48.83 -39.20 -5.11
C PRO A 207 49.38 -38.45 -6.34
N THR A 208 50.12 -39.17 -7.20
CA THR A 208 50.69 -38.77 -8.52
C THR A 208 51.12 -40.04 -9.28
N PRO A 209 51.28 -40.08 -10.63
CA PRO A 209 50.61 -39.31 -11.71
C PRO A 209 50.25 -40.19 -12.96
N CYS A 210 49.97 -39.54 -14.11
CA CYS A 210 50.15 -40.01 -15.52
C CYS A 210 49.04 -40.72 -16.35
N SER A 211 48.28 -39.89 -17.11
CA SER A 211 48.24 -39.87 -18.61
C SER A 211 47.53 -41.06 -19.38
N PRO A 212 47.38 -41.03 -20.74
CA PRO A 212 46.08 -40.62 -21.34
C PRO A 212 45.56 -41.41 -22.57
N ALA A 213 44.25 -41.31 -22.91
CA ALA A 213 43.73 -41.81 -24.19
C ALA A 213 42.46 -41.10 -24.74
N LYS A 214 42.62 -40.46 -25.91
CA LYS A 214 41.77 -40.44 -27.15
C LYS A 214 40.24 -40.15 -27.10
N ALA A 215 39.74 -39.53 -28.18
CA ALA A 215 38.33 -39.10 -28.35
C ALA A 215 37.71 -39.51 -29.70
N LYS A 216 36.37 -39.69 -29.75
CA LYS A 216 35.52 -39.82 -30.97
C LYS A 216 34.00 -39.66 -30.63
N PRO A 217 33.04 -39.70 -31.57
CA PRO A 217 32.35 -38.53 -32.14
C PRO A 217 30.85 -38.37 -31.77
N PRO A 218 30.15 -37.28 -32.18
CA PRO A 218 28.75 -37.00 -31.80
C PRO A 218 27.66 -37.63 -32.71
N MET A 219 26.42 -37.66 -32.22
CA MET A 219 25.19 -38.17 -32.88
C MET A 219 23.97 -37.22 -32.61
N PRO A 220 22.83 -37.32 -33.35
CA PRO A 220 21.98 -36.16 -33.68
C PRO A 220 20.65 -35.99 -32.90
N SER A 221 19.97 -34.88 -33.19
CA SER A 221 18.70 -34.40 -32.58
C SER A 221 17.44 -35.23 -32.90
N PRO A 222 16.44 -35.28 -31.98
CA PRO A 222 15.16 -35.95 -32.20
C PRO A 222 14.10 -35.11 -32.94
N ALA A 223 13.04 -35.77 -33.42
CA ALA A 223 11.96 -35.20 -34.26
C ALA A 223 10.66 -34.87 -33.48
N ARG A 224 9.65 -34.35 -34.19
CA ARG A 224 8.42 -33.74 -33.64
C ARG A 224 7.15 -34.61 -33.88
N PRO A 225 6.29 -34.85 -32.87
CA PRO A 225 5.01 -35.56 -33.04
C PRO A 225 3.88 -34.67 -33.63
N PRO A 226 2.77 -35.28 -34.12
CA PRO A 226 1.76 -34.60 -34.95
C PRO A 226 0.62 -33.90 -34.16
N ARG A 227 -0.34 -33.35 -34.91
CA ARG A 227 -1.43 -32.48 -34.45
C ARG A 227 -2.79 -33.19 -34.64
N LEU A 228 -3.71 -33.03 -33.69
CA LEU A 228 -5.11 -33.46 -33.80
C LEU A 228 -6.07 -32.27 -33.79
N SER A 229 -7.30 -32.49 -34.25
CA SER A 229 -8.35 -31.48 -34.48
C SER A 229 -9.55 -31.69 -33.54
N PRO A 230 -10.37 -30.65 -33.27
CA PRO A 230 -11.42 -30.71 -32.25
C PRO A 230 -12.71 -31.40 -32.73
N ALA A 231 -13.52 -31.85 -31.77
CA ALA A 231 -14.87 -32.39 -31.98
C ALA A 231 -15.95 -31.44 -31.43
N SER A 232 -17.16 -31.53 -31.98
CA SER A 232 -18.34 -30.70 -31.63
C SER A 232 -19.47 -31.57 -31.01
N PRO A 233 -20.43 -30.98 -30.27
CA PRO A 233 -21.34 -31.72 -29.39
C PRO A 233 -22.70 -32.14 -30.02
N PRO A 234 -23.39 -33.15 -29.45
CA PRO A 234 -24.80 -33.50 -29.72
C PRO A 234 -25.79 -32.83 -28.73
N ALA A 235 -27.11 -32.99 -28.93
CA ALA A 235 -28.14 -32.22 -28.22
C ALA A 235 -29.45 -32.98 -27.85
N HIS A 236 -30.17 -32.43 -26.86
CA HIS A 236 -31.62 -32.48 -26.56
C HIS A 236 -32.45 -33.80 -26.43
N LEU A 237 -32.97 -34.01 -25.19
CA LEU A 237 -34.37 -34.38 -24.83
C LEU A 237 -34.90 -35.82 -25.15
N PRO A 238 -36.09 -36.30 -24.65
CA PRO A 238 -37.12 -35.66 -23.79
C PRO A 238 -37.73 -36.47 -22.59
N ALA A 239 -38.09 -35.74 -21.51
CA ALA A 239 -39.34 -35.75 -20.71
C ALA A 239 -40.07 -37.00 -20.12
N LYS A 240 -40.83 -36.72 -19.01
CA LYS A 240 -41.83 -37.54 -18.24
C LYS A 240 -41.21 -38.48 -17.18
N SER A 241 -41.84 -38.76 -16.02
CA SER A 241 -43.26 -38.71 -15.61
C SER A 241 -43.52 -38.07 -14.21
N LYS A 242 -44.70 -38.31 -13.58
CA LYS A 242 -45.19 -37.70 -12.31
C LYS A 242 -45.96 -38.76 -11.45
N PRO A 243 -46.53 -38.46 -10.26
CA PRO A 243 -46.34 -39.24 -9.02
C PRO A 243 -47.52 -40.18 -8.67
N PRO A 244 -47.43 -40.88 -7.52
CA PRO A 244 -48.59 -41.29 -6.73
C PRO A 244 -48.71 -40.54 -5.39
N THR A 245 -49.90 -40.57 -4.79
CA THR A 245 -50.30 -39.89 -3.54
C THR A 245 -50.70 -40.88 -2.44
N ALA A 246 -50.43 -40.57 -1.16
CA ALA A 246 -51.08 -41.23 -0.02
C ALA A 246 -51.14 -40.34 1.24
N SER A 247 -52.18 -40.52 2.05
CA SER A 247 -52.48 -39.89 3.37
C SER A 247 -53.80 -40.51 3.91
N PRO A 248 -54.21 -40.30 5.18
CA PRO A 248 -53.52 -39.76 6.36
C PRO A 248 -53.57 -40.71 7.59
N ALA A 249 -52.99 -40.29 8.73
CA ALA A 249 -53.33 -40.82 10.07
C ALA A 249 -53.12 -39.74 11.16
N GLN A 250 -53.90 -39.76 12.24
CA GLN A 250 -53.88 -38.76 13.35
C GLN A 250 -54.27 -39.40 14.72
N PRO A 251 -54.24 -38.67 15.87
CA PRO A 251 -53.63 -39.21 17.10
C PRO A 251 -54.60 -39.50 18.28
N PRO A 252 -54.09 -40.06 19.41
CA PRO A 252 -54.83 -40.20 20.66
C PRO A 252 -54.62 -39.05 21.69
N ARG A 253 -55.30 -39.19 22.83
CA ARG A 253 -55.66 -38.16 23.85
C ARG A 253 -55.85 -38.85 25.22
N LEU A 254 -55.93 -38.20 26.40
CA LEU A 254 -56.05 -36.79 26.81
C LEU A 254 -55.37 -36.56 28.21
N PHE A 255 -55.27 -35.29 28.60
CA PHE A 255 -55.31 -34.66 29.94
C PHE A 255 -56.14 -35.39 31.05
N PRO A 256 -56.06 -35.06 32.38
CA PRO A 256 -56.01 -33.69 32.93
C PRO A 256 -55.18 -33.43 34.22
N ALA A 257 -55.31 -32.20 34.75
CA ALA A 257 -54.60 -31.64 35.90
C ALA A 257 -55.54 -31.34 37.09
N ASN A 258 -54.99 -30.90 38.23
CA ASN A 258 -55.76 -30.12 39.21
C ASN A 258 -54.89 -29.28 40.17
N LEU A 259 -55.47 -28.19 40.71
CA LEU A 259 -54.93 -27.28 41.73
C LEU A 259 -56.10 -26.79 42.63
N PRO A 260 -55.90 -26.62 43.95
CA PRO A 260 -56.79 -25.83 44.81
C PRO A 260 -56.11 -24.56 45.38
N ALA A 261 -56.91 -23.69 46.01
CA ALA A 261 -56.58 -22.28 46.26
C ALA A 261 -56.40 -21.88 47.74
N SER A 262 -55.95 -20.64 47.96
CA SER A 262 -55.76 -19.98 49.27
C SER A 262 -57.07 -19.44 49.90
N PRO A 263 -57.12 -19.28 51.23
CA PRO A 263 -58.12 -18.44 51.92
C PRO A 263 -57.57 -17.06 52.34
N THR A 264 -58.46 -16.11 52.60
CA THR A 264 -58.16 -14.76 53.12
C THR A 264 -59.09 -14.37 54.28
N VAL A 265 -58.55 -13.67 55.29
CA VAL A 265 -59.30 -13.02 56.39
C VAL A 265 -58.62 -11.68 56.72
N SER A 266 -59.38 -10.69 57.23
CA SER A 266 -58.93 -9.31 57.45
C SER A 266 -59.31 -8.78 58.84
N ALA A 267 -58.43 -7.97 59.46
CA ALA A 267 -58.68 -7.26 60.73
C ALA A 267 -57.79 -6.00 60.87
N LYS A 268 -58.22 -5.05 61.72
CA LYS A 268 -57.55 -3.76 62.04
C LYS A 268 -57.82 -3.41 63.54
N PRO A 269 -57.26 -2.34 64.15
CA PRO A 269 -56.14 -2.46 65.09
C PRO A 269 -56.38 -1.84 66.50
N PRO A 270 -55.44 -2.01 67.45
CA PRO A 270 -55.24 -1.12 68.59
C PRO A 270 -53.93 -0.29 68.48
N ALA A 271 -53.68 0.61 69.44
CA ALA A 271 -52.72 1.72 69.36
C ALA A 271 -51.34 1.50 70.02
N LEU A 272 -50.44 2.49 69.87
CA LEU A 272 -49.03 2.45 70.28
C LEU A 272 -48.77 2.75 71.78
N PRO A 273 -47.73 2.15 72.39
CA PRO A 273 -46.94 2.75 73.47
C PRO A 273 -45.79 3.64 72.91
N PRO A 274 -45.20 4.56 73.71
CA PRO A 274 -44.27 5.58 73.22
C PRO A 274 -42.81 5.12 73.03
N ALA A 275 -42.09 5.92 72.25
CA ALA A 275 -40.76 5.73 71.68
C ALA A 275 -39.62 5.28 72.62
N MET A 276 -38.76 4.40 72.08
CA MET A 276 -37.32 4.37 72.38
C MET A 276 -36.49 4.29 71.09
N SER A 277 -35.37 5.00 71.07
CA SER A 277 -34.18 4.90 70.18
C SER A 277 -34.32 4.40 68.73
N LYS A 278 -33.90 5.25 67.78
CA LYS A 278 -33.73 4.90 66.36
C LYS A 278 -32.85 3.64 66.18
N PRO A 279 -33.26 2.64 65.38
CA PRO A 279 -32.32 1.67 64.82
C PRO A 279 -31.31 2.39 63.92
N ILE A 280 -30.03 2.07 64.06
CA ILE A 280 -29.02 2.46 63.07
C ILE A 280 -29.23 1.56 61.85
N THR A 281 -29.78 2.13 60.77
CA THR A 281 -29.76 1.46 59.47
C THR A 281 -28.30 1.18 59.09
N PRO A 282 -27.94 -0.05 58.66
CA PRO A 282 -26.62 -0.28 58.10
C PRO A 282 -26.39 0.70 56.93
N PRO A 283 -25.16 1.19 56.72
CA PRO A 283 -24.88 2.04 55.57
C PRO A 283 -25.28 1.29 54.29
N PRO A 284 -25.80 1.98 53.26
CA PRO A 284 -26.01 1.34 51.98
C PRO A 284 -24.69 0.72 51.51
N PRO A 285 -24.71 -0.46 50.84
CA PRO A 285 -23.50 -1.08 50.34
C PRO A 285 -22.72 -0.03 49.53
N PRO A 286 -21.41 0.16 49.79
CA PRO A 286 -20.66 1.28 49.22
C PRO A 286 -20.81 1.24 47.71
N ALA A 287 -21.37 2.32 47.15
CA ALA A 287 -21.71 2.41 45.74
C ALA A 287 -20.55 1.88 44.91
N ALA A 288 -20.79 0.79 44.19
CA ALA A 288 -19.72 -0.04 43.65
C ALA A 288 -18.71 0.85 42.91
N LYS A 289 -17.44 0.82 43.35
CA LYS A 289 -16.38 1.59 42.71
C LYS A 289 -16.30 1.12 41.27
N ASN A 290 -16.93 1.88 40.39
CA ASN A 290 -17.04 1.54 38.98
C ASN A 290 -15.61 1.63 38.42
N SER A 291 -14.94 0.49 38.30
CA SER A 291 -13.58 0.39 37.78
C SER A 291 -13.62 0.92 36.35
N SER A 292 -13.17 2.16 36.15
CA SER A 292 -13.26 2.83 34.86
C SER A 292 -12.48 2.08 33.77
N SER A 293 -11.45 1.35 34.18
CA SER A 293 -10.72 0.35 33.41
C SER A 293 -10.61 -0.97 34.17
N ALA A 294 -10.62 -2.09 33.45
CA ALA A 294 -10.30 -3.43 33.95
C ALA A 294 -9.23 -4.09 33.07
N VAL A 295 -8.26 -4.80 33.69
CA VAL A 295 -7.12 -5.44 33.00
C VAL A 295 -7.27 -6.96 33.01
N PHE A 296 -7.01 -7.57 31.85
CA PHE A 296 -7.15 -8.99 31.54
C PHE A 296 -5.82 -9.50 30.99
N ASP A 297 -4.88 -9.79 31.89
CA ASP A 297 -3.58 -10.40 31.56
C ASP A 297 -3.78 -11.83 31.04
N VAL A 298 -3.25 -12.16 29.86
CA VAL A 298 -3.37 -13.48 29.24
C VAL A 298 -2.82 -14.62 30.13
N ARG A 299 -1.84 -14.36 31.01
CA ARG A 299 -1.32 -15.33 31.98
C ARG A 299 -2.37 -15.71 33.03
N ALA A 300 -3.24 -14.79 33.42
CA ALA A 300 -4.38 -15.09 34.32
C ALA A 300 -5.43 -16.01 33.66
N PHE A 301 -5.39 -16.17 32.34
CA PHE A 301 -6.19 -17.13 31.56
C PHE A 301 -5.41 -18.39 31.18
N GLY A 302 -4.20 -18.60 31.72
CA GLY A 302 -3.38 -19.78 31.54
C GLY A 302 -2.38 -19.72 30.38
N ALA A 303 -2.05 -18.52 29.87
CA ALA A 303 -0.97 -18.38 28.90
C ALA A 303 0.40 -18.60 29.55
N SER A 304 1.26 -19.35 28.86
CA SER A 304 2.63 -19.68 29.28
C SER A 304 3.63 -18.58 28.94
N GLY A 305 3.56 -18.00 27.73
CA GLY A 305 4.49 -16.96 27.29
C GLY A 305 5.94 -17.42 27.17
N ASN A 306 6.17 -18.70 26.87
CA ASN A 306 7.48 -19.36 26.86
C ASN A 306 7.96 -19.79 25.45
N ALA A 307 7.43 -19.15 24.39
CA ALA A 307 7.62 -19.42 22.96
C ALA A 307 7.18 -20.81 22.44
N SER A 308 7.13 -21.83 23.30
CA SER A 308 6.90 -23.24 22.94
C SER A 308 5.48 -23.73 23.25
N GLY A 309 4.76 -23.07 24.16
CA GLY A 309 3.36 -23.35 24.46
C GLY A 309 2.40 -22.71 23.45
N ASN A 310 1.30 -23.41 23.16
CA ASN A 310 0.19 -22.87 22.37
C ASN A 310 -0.81 -22.12 23.28
N ASP A 311 -0.64 -20.81 23.37
CA ASP A 311 -1.38 -19.94 24.30
C ASP A 311 -2.78 -19.52 23.78
N THR A 312 -3.19 -20.03 22.60
CA THR A 312 -4.42 -19.65 21.90
C THR A 312 -5.68 -19.72 22.76
N ARG A 313 -5.78 -20.73 23.64
CA ARG A 313 -6.93 -20.91 24.54
C ARG A 313 -7.03 -19.76 25.55
N ALA A 314 -5.90 -19.33 26.10
CA ALA A 314 -5.83 -18.25 27.07
C ALA A 314 -6.16 -16.90 26.42
N PHE A 315 -5.61 -16.62 25.23
CA PHE A 315 -5.93 -15.40 24.47
C PHE A 315 -7.41 -15.30 24.10
N ARG A 316 -8.03 -16.40 23.62
CA ARG A 316 -9.47 -16.43 23.31
C ARG A 316 -10.34 -16.26 24.55
N ALA A 317 -9.92 -16.79 25.71
CA ALA A 317 -10.62 -16.60 26.98
C ALA A 317 -10.49 -15.16 27.52
N ALA A 318 -9.28 -14.59 27.48
CA ALA A 318 -8.99 -13.22 27.88
C ALA A 318 -9.77 -12.22 27.02
N TRP A 319 -9.81 -12.40 25.69
CA TRP A 319 -10.61 -11.57 24.79
C TRP A 319 -12.10 -11.64 25.13
N LYS A 320 -12.64 -12.85 25.29
CA LYS A 320 -14.05 -13.04 25.65
C LYS A 320 -14.40 -12.35 26.97
N ALA A 321 -13.53 -12.42 27.97
CA ALA A 321 -13.72 -11.75 29.26
C ALA A 321 -13.67 -10.23 29.13
N ALA A 322 -12.63 -9.69 28.47
CA ALA A 322 -12.44 -8.26 28.28
C ALA A 322 -13.55 -7.62 27.44
N CYS A 323 -13.87 -8.20 26.29
CA CYS A 323 -14.92 -7.75 25.38
C CYS A 323 -16.34 -7.80 26.01
N SER A 324 -16.55 -8.71 26.99
CA SER A 324 -17.82 -8.85 27.73
C SER A 324 -17.92 -7.97 28.99
N SER A 325 -16.87 -7.21 29.33
CA SER A 325 -16.73 -6.43 30.56
C SER A 325 -17.86 -5.41 30.75
N SER A 326 -18.17 -5.10 32.01
CA SER A 326 -19.06 -3.99 32.40
C SER A 326 -18.30 -2.71 32.77
N SER A 327 -16.96 -2.73 32.73
CA SER A 327 -16.13 -1.52 32.87
C SER A 327 -16.21 -0.67 31.59
N ALA A 328 -16.08 0.65 31.71
CA ALA A 328 -16.17 1.54 30.54
C ALA A 328 -15.05 1.26 29.52
N THR A 329 -13.83 1.01 30.02
CA THR A 329 -12.72 0.49 29.21
C THR A 329 -12.26 -0.87 29.73
N ALA A 330 -11.66 -1.67 28.85
CA ALA A 330 -10.99 -2.91 29.18
C ALA A 330 -9.64 -2.98 28.47
N THR A 331 -8.66 -3.62 29.10
CA THR A 331 -7.33 -3.88 28.51
C THR A 331 -7.05 -5.37 28.54
N LEU A 332 -6.95 -6.01 27.38
CA LEU A 332 -6.29 -7.32 27.28
C LEU A 332 -4.78 -7.07 27.23
N LEU A 333 -4.02 -7.67 28.16
CA LEU A 333 -2.59 -7.43 28.30
C LEU A 333 -1.77 -8.66 27.92
N VAL A 334 -0.76 -8.45 27.08
CA VAL A 334 0.32 -9.40 26.78
C VAL A 334 1.62 -8.87 27.43
N PRO A 335 2.05 -9.42 28.58
CA PRO A 335 3.19 -8.93 29.35
C PRO A 335 4.52 -8.85 28.59
N SER A 336 5.34 -7.83 28.90
CA SER A 336 6.61 -7.51 28.24
C SER A 336 7.72 -8.54 28.40
N ASP A 337 7.57 -9.47 29.35
CA ASP A 337 8.53 -10.53 29.68
C ASP A 337 8.13 -11.90 29.12
N GLY A 338 7.15 -11.98 28.21
CA GLY A 338 6.70 -13.22 27.58
C GLY A 338 6.74 -13.21 26.05
N VAL A 339 6.94 -14.40 25.49
CA VAL A 339 6.84 -14.71 24.05
C VAL A 339 5.70 -15.69 23.86
N PHE A 340 4.60 -15.26 23.26
CA PHE A 340 3.33 -15.98 23.22
C PHE A 340 3.05 -16.50 21.82
N THR A 341 2.83 -17.81 21.69
CA THR A 341 2.58 -18.45 20.38
C THR A 341 1.11 -18.81 20.26
N ILE A 342 0.39 -18.23 19.29
CA ILE A 342 -1.05 -18.49 19.06
C ILE A 342 -1.35 -18.83 17.60
N THR A 343 -2.34 -19.68 17.35
CA THR A 343 -2.77 -20.07 16.00
C THR A 343 -3.89 -19.14 15.49
N SER A 344 -4.33 -19.32 14.25
CA SER A 344 -5.31 -18.43 13.57
C SER A 344 -6.53 -18.19 14.46
N THR A 345 -6.82 -16.92 14.75
CA THR A 345 -7.83 -16.57 15.77
C THR A 345 -8.66 -15.37 15.34
N ILE A 346 -9.99 -15.56 15.40
CA ILE A 346 -10.97 -14.51 15.16
C ILE A 346 -11.35 -13.88 16.50
N PHE A 347 -10.90 -12.65 16.72
CA PHE A 347 -11.27 -11.78 17.82
C PHE A 347 -12.53 -11.01 17.44
N ALA A 348 -13.69 -11.63 17.68
CA ALA A 348 -14.99 -11.09 17.32
C ALA A 348 -15.57 -10.14 18.38
N GLY A 349 -16.21 -9.06 17.92
CA GLY A 349 -17.11 -8.22 18.71
C GLY A 349 -18.59 -8.44 18.34
N PRO A 350 -19.49 -7.47 18.64
CA PRO A 350 -19.21 -6.20 19.29
C PRO A 350 -18.86 -6.35 20.78
N CYS A 351 -17.99 -5.47 21.27
CA CYS A 351 -17.62 -5.43 22.69
C CYS A 351 -18.48 -4.41 23.46
N LYS A 352 -18.69 -4.64 24.76
CA LYS A 352 -19.46 -3.72 25.63
C LYS A 352 -18.64 -2.53 26.12
N SER A 353 -17.33 -2.73 26.26
CA SER A 353 -16.34 -1.78 26.73
C SER A 353 -15.43 -1.34 25.58
N THR A 354 -14.94 -0.10 25.59
CA THR A 354 -13.84 0.31 24.70
C THR A 354 -12.60 -0.52 25.04
N LEU A 355 -12.17 -1.37 24.11
CA LEU A 355 -11.18 -2.42 24.36
C LEU A 355 -9.81 -2.05 23.79
N THR A 356 -8.79 -2.04 24.65
CA THR A 356 -7.39 -2.01 24.24
C THR A 356 -6.81 -3.41 24.27
N PHE A 357 -6.24 -3.86 23.15
CA PHE A 357 -5.35 -5.02 23.10
C PHE A 357 -3.93 -4.47 23.22
N GLN A 358 -3.36 -4.58 24.42
CA GLN A 358 -2.04 -4.07 24.80
C GLN A 358 -0.99 -5.18 24.64
N ILE A 359 -0.13 -5.06 23.63
CA ILE A 359 0.98 -5.97 23.34
C ILE A 359 2.30 -5.29 23.71
N ASP A 360 2.84 -5.64 24.87
CA ASP A 360 4.17 -5.17 25.29
C ASP A 360 5.24 -6.27 25.22
N GLY A 361 4.83 -7.55 25.16
CA GLY A 361 5.71 -8.70 24.88
C GLY A 361 5.83 -9.04 23.39
N VAL A 362 6.14 -10.30 23.08
CA VAL A 362 6.14 -10.82 21.70
C VAL A 362 4.91 -11.71 21.48
N LEU A 363 4.23 -11.54 20.35
CA LEU A 363 3.12 -12.39 19.91
C LEU A 363 3.43 -12.93 18.50
N MET A 364 3.38 -14.26 18.31
CA MET A 364 3.78 -14.89 17.04
C MET A 364 2.93 -16.11 16.63
N PRO A 365 2.85 -16.45 15.34
CA PRO A 365 2.20 -17.66 14.85
C PRO A 365 3.09 -18.91 15.04
N PRO A 366 2.57 -20.12 14.79
CA PRO A 366 3.39 -21.30 14.53
C PRO A 366 4.41 -21.04 13.41
N ASP A 367 5.59 -21.62 13.54
CA ASP A 367 6.70 -21.39 12.62
C ASP A 367 6.46 -22.07 11.26
N GLY A 368 6.35 -21.27 10.20
CA GLY A 368 6.23 -21.74 8.82
C GLY A 368 4.92 -22.46 8.41
N PRO A 369 4.81 -22.79 7.10
CA PRO A 369 3.67 -23.48 6.50
C PRO A 369 3.54 -24.96 6.89
N ALA A 370 4.54 -25.54 7.54
CA ALA A 370 4.53 -26.93 8.02
C ALA A 370 3.93 -27.04 9.43
N SER A 371 4.19 -26.07 10.32
CA SER A 371 3.62 -26.03 11.68
C SER A 371 2.19 -25.46 11.72
N TRP A 372 1.72 -24.89 10.61
CA TRP A 372 0.39 -24.29 10.52
C TRP A 372 -0.74 -25.33 10.64
N PRO A 373 -1.68 -25.21 11.59
CA PRO A 373 -2.72 -26.22 11.79
C PRO A 373 -3.59 -26.41 10.55
N ALA A 374 -3.86 -27.67 10.17
CA ALA A 374 -4.66 -28.00 8.98
C ALA A 374 -6.13 -27.52 9.04
N ALA A 375 -6.64 -27.20 10.24
CA ALA A 375 -7.97 -26.62 10.45
C ALA A 375 -7.99 -25.07 10.39
N ASP A 376 -6.82 -24.43 10.40
CA ASP A 376 -6.68 -22.97 10.41
C ASP A 376 -6.48 -22.42 8.99
N SER A 377 -7.09 -21.28 8.68
CA SER A 377 -7.00 -20.69 7.34
C SER A 377 -5.58 -20.24 7.02
N ARG A 378 -4.97 -20.79 5.96
CA ARG A 378 -3.65 -20.38 5.44
C ARG A 378 -3.62 -18.98 4.80
N ARG A 379 -4.69 -18.18 4.94
CA ARG A 379 -4.85 -16.83 4.34
C ARG A 379 -4.97 -15.70 5.36
N GLN A 380 -5.08 -16.00 6.65
CA GLN A 380 -5.20 -14.99 7.71
C GLN A 380 -4.79 -15.57 9.06
N TRP A 381 -4.09 -14.78 9.89
CA TRP A 381 -3.71 -15.17 11.25
C TRP A 381 -4.64 -14.54 12.31
N LEU A 382 -4.48 -13.26 12.63
CA LEU A 382 -5.34 -12.58 13.61
C LEU A 382 -6.40 -11.73 12.90
N VAL A 383 -7.67 -12.07 13.12
CA VAL A 383 -8.81 -11.39 12.49
C VAL A 383 -9.66 -10.70 13.54
N PHE A 384 -9.72 -9.37 13.48
CA PHE A 384 -10.62 -8.56 14.28
C PHE A 384 -11.92 -8.34 13.50
N TYR A 385 -13.01 -8.97 13.95
CA TYR A 385 -14.27 -9.04 13.22
C TYR A 385 -15.39 -8.32 13.96
N LYS A 386 -15.98 -7.28 13.36
CA LYS A 386 -16.97 -6.40 14.03
C LYS A 386 -16.46 -5.90 15.38
N ALA A 387 -15.18 -5.55 15.39
CA ALA A 387 -14.38 -5.16 16.54
C ALA A 387 -14.38 -3.62 16.67
N ASP A 388 -15.57 -3.04 16.78
CA ASP A 388 -15.77 -1.60 16.78
C ASP A 388 -15.14 -0.95 18.03
N GLY A 389 -14.47 0.19 17.83
CA GLY A 389 -13.81 0.96 18.91
C GLY A 389 -12.58 0.28 19.52
N VAL A 390 -12.00 -0.73 18.86
CA VAL A 390 -10.85 -1.47 19.38
C VAL A 390 -9.53 -0.75 19.08
N THR A 391 -8.68 -0.65 20.11
CA THR A 391 -7.31 -0.15 19.99
C THR A 391 -6.30 -1.29 20.13
N LEU A 392 -5.55 -1.60 19.08
CA LEU A 392 -4.38 -2.48 19.12
C LEU A 392 -3.13 -1.63 19.37
N ALA A 393 -2.46 -1.79 20.50
CA ALA A 393 -1.39 -0.90 20.92
C ALA A 393 -0.33 -1.57 21.77
N GLY A 394 0.80 -0.89 21.96
CA GLY A 394 1.83 -1.27 22.92
C GLY A 394 3.21 -0.85 22.46
N LYS A 395 4.24 -1.50 23.00
CA LYS A 395 5.65 -1.38 22.55
C LYS A 395 6.28 -2.70 22.13
N GLY A 396 5.52 -3.79 22.20
CA GLY A 396 5.96 -5.14 21.86
C GLY A 396 6.06 -5.39 20.36
N THR A 397 6.38 -6.63 20.03
CA THR A 397 6.53 -7.11 18.65
C THR A 397 5.43 -8.11 18.30
N ILE A 398 4.81 -7.89 17.15
CA ILE A 398 4.01 -8.90 16.46
C ILE A 398 4.93 -9.51 15.40
N GLU A 399 5.44 -10.70 15.67
CA GLU A 399 6.33 -11.46 14.80
C GLU A 399 5.49 -12.39 13.91
N GLY A 400 5.93 -12.64 12.67
CA GLY A 400 5.15 -13.34 11.64
C GLY A 400 5.70 -14.69 11.20
N ASN A 401 6.95 -15.03 11.52
CA ASN A 401 7.63 -16.26 11.11
C ASN A 401 7.49 -16.53 9.59
N GLY A 402 7.70 -15.47 8.79
CA GLY A 402 7.39 -15.44 7.36
C GLY A 402 8.37 -16.18 6.44
N GLU A 403 9.57 -16.52 6.89
CA GLU A 403 10.65 -17.01 6.02
C GLU A 403 10.25 -18.26 5.22
N GLU A 404 9.80 -19.34 5.87
CA GLU A 404 9.36 -20.55 5.17
C GLU A 404 8.15 -20.31 4.23
N TRP A 405 7.34 -19.27 4.45
CA TRP A 405 6.24 -18.90 3.56
C TRP A 405 6.73 -18.16 2.31
N TRP A 406 7.81 -17.39 2.42
CA TRP A 406 8.51 -16.76 1.29
C TRP A 406 9.35 -17.78 0.48
N ASP A 407 9.62 -18.95 1.08
CA ASP A 407 10.35 -20.07 0.48
C ASP A 407 9.46 -21.07 -0.29
N LEU A 408 8.12 -20.94 -0.22
CA LEU A 408 7.19 -21.81 -0.94
C LEU A 408 7.43 -21.81 -2.46
N PRO A 409 7.37 -22.98 -3.17
CA PRO A 409 7.83 -23.10 -4.57
C PRO A 409 7.19 -22.16 -5.60
N CYS A 410 5.96 -21.71 -5.33
CA CYS A 410 5.22 -20.79 -6.20
C CYS A 410 5.30 -19.32 -5.79
N LYS A 411 6.18 -18.95 -4.86
CA LYS A 411 6.62 -17.56 -4.74
C LYS A 411 7.47 -17.17 -5.95
N PRO A 412 7.57 -15.87 -6.30
CA PRO A 412 8.56 -15.43 -7.29
C PRO A 412 9.98 -15.82 -6.86
N HIS A 413 10.89 -15.92 -7.82
CA HIS A 413 12.31 -16.21 -7.62
C HIS A 413 12.68 -17.64 -7.19
N ARG A 414 11.71 -18.56 -6.99
CA ARG A 414 11.97 -19.95 -6.56
C ARG A 414 12.16 -20.96 -7.69
N GLY A 415 11.78 -20.61 -8.92
CA GLY A 415 12.04 -21.41 -10.12
C GLY A 415 13.36 -21.03 -10.82
N PRO A 416 13.84 -21.87 -11.78
CA PRO A 416 15.02 -21.57 -12.59
C PRO A 416 14.98 -20.17 -13.21
N ASN A 417 16.13 -19.48 -13.23
CA ASN A 417 16.25 -18.08 -13.68
C ASN A 417 15.31 -17.09 -12.97
N GLY A 418 14.92 -17.38 -11.72
CA GLY A 418 14.04 -16.53 -10.93
C GLY A 418 12.55 -16.65 -11.27
N SER A 419 12.16 -17.71 -11.98
CA SER A 419 10.76 -18.02 -12.32
C SER A 419 9.97 -18.54 -11.10
N THR A 420 8.79 -19.12 -11.35
CA THR A 420 7.85 -19.60 -10.33
C THR A 420 7.46 -21.04 -10.65
N LEU A 421 7.49 -21.94 -9.66
CA LEU A 421 7.10 -23.33 -9.82
C LEU A 421 5.63 -23.54 -9.40
N PRO A 422 4.91 -24.54 -9.93
CA PRO A 422 3.59 -24.88 -9.41
C PRO A 422 3.69 -25.46 -7.99
N GLY A 423 2.78 -25.05 -7.09
CA GLY A 423 2.73 -25.53 -5.70
C GLY A 423 1.69 -24.79 -4.85
N PRO A 424 1.61 -25.06 -3.53
CA PRO A 424 0.74 -24.32 -2.61
C PRO A 424 1.26 -22.89 -2.36
N CYS A 425 0.40 -21.87 -2.54
CA CYS A 425 0.81 -20.46 -2.55
C CYS A 425 0.22 -19.59 -1.43
N ASP A 426 -0.83 -20.08 -0.76
CA ASP A 426 -1.50 -19.40 0.34
C ASP A 426 -0.51 -19.16 1.49
N SER A 427 -0.38 -17.88 1.86
CA SER A 427 0.33 -17.38 3.04
C SER A 427 -0.61 -16.46 3.83
N PRO A 428 -0.59 -16.47 5.17
CA PRO A 428 -1.53 -15.70 5.95
C PRO A 428 -1.19 -14.20 5.98
N ALA A 429 -2.17 -13.35 5.73
CA ALA A 429 -2.11 -11.96 6.18
C ALA A 429 -2.07 -11.93 7.72
N LEU A 430 -1.13 -11.18 8.29
CA LEU A 430 -0.77 -11.27 9.70
C LEU A 430 -1.85 -10.68 10.61
N LEU A 431 -2.24 -9.44 10.34
CA LEU A 431 -3.33 -8.75 11.04
C LEU A 431 -4.40 -8.32 10.04
N ARG A 432 -5.67 -8.59 10.36
CA ARG A 432 -6.82 -8.20 9.52
C ARG A 432 -7.95 -7.65 10.36
N PHE A 433 -8.28 -6.37 10.19
CA PHE A 433 -9.56 -5.82 10.63
C PHE A 433 -10.58 -5.99 9.51
N PHE A 434 -11.76 -6.53 9.83
CA PHE A 434 -12.82 -6.80 8.87
C PHE A 434 -14.17 -6.36 9.43
N LEU A 435 -14.93 -5.57 8.67
CA LEU A 435 -16.24 -5.01 9.06
C LEU A 435 -16.19 -4.32 10.44
N SER A 436 -15.15 -3.53 10.69
CA SER A 436 -14.85 -2.93 12.00
C SER A 436 -14.63 -1.41 11.90
N ASN A 437 -15.11 -0.65 12.87
CA ASN A 437 -15.14 0.81 12.87
C ASN A 437 -14.36 1.40 14.04
N ASP A 438 -13.93 2.66 13.92
CA ASP A 438 -13.24 3.41 15.00
C ASP A 438 -11.98 2.69 15.52
N VAL A 439 -11.27 2.00 14.63
CA VAL A 439 -10.11 1.16 14.94
C VAL A 439 -8.85 2.01 15.04
N THR A 440 -8.05 1.79 16.08
CA THR A 440 -6.70 2.38 16.22
C THR A 440 -5.62 1.30 16.31
N VAL A 441 -4.54 1.42 15.54
CA VAL A 441 -3.34 0.57 15.63
C VAL A 441 -2.11 1.46 15.86
N ARG A 442 -1.41 1.33 16.99
CA ARG A 442 -0.38 2.32 17.37
C ARG A 442 0.84 1.81 18.16
N GLY A 443 2.01 2.38 17.87
CA GLY A 443 3.26 2.20 18.64
C GLY A 443 3.98 0.84 18.53
N LEU A 444 3.38 -0.14 17.88
CA LEU A 444 3.87 -1.52 17.81
C LEU A 444 4.97 -1.73 16.77
N ARG A 445 5.78 -2.77 17.00
CA ARG A 445 6.63 -3.39 15.99
C ARG A 445 5.86 -4.53 15.32
N ILE A 446 5.92 -4.63 13.99
CA ILE A 446 5.29 -5.71 13.21
C ILE A 446 6.33 -6.25 12.23
N GLU A 447 6.73 -7.50 12.38
CA GLU A 447 7.95 -8.02 11.76
C GLU A 447 7.69 -9.34 11.01
N ASN A 448 8.43 -9.54 9.91
CA ASN A 448 8.51 -10.77 9.10
C ASN A 448 7.16 -11.41 8.74
N SER A 449 6.22 -10.62 8.23
CA SER A 449 4.87 -11.09 7.87
C SER A 449 4.89 -12.08 6.70
N PRO A 450 4.17 -13.22 6.78
CA PRO A 450 4.05 -14.19 5.66
C PRO A 450 3.39 -13.61 4.39
N GLN A 451 2.55 -12.60 4.55
CA GLN A 451 1.93 -11.80 3.48
C GLN A 451 1.74 -10.35 3.99
N PHE A 452 0.58 -9.71 3.77
CA PHE A 452 0.32 -8.35 4.23
C PHE A 452 0.40 -8.25 5.76
N HIS A 453 1.14 -7.28 6.29
CA HIS A 453 1.33 -7.09 7.74
C HIS A 453 0.03 -6.62 8.42
N LEU A 454 -0.71 -5.71 7.79
CA LEU A 454 -1.94 -5.13 8.32
C LEU A 454 -2.96 -4.82 7.21
N LYS A 455 -4.11 -5.52 7.23
CA LYS A 455 -5.29 -5.23 6.38
C LYS A 455 -6.39 -4.50 7.16
N PHE A 456 -7.09 -3.60 6.47
CA PHE A 456 -8.42 -3.11 6.83
C PHE A 456 -9.38 -3.35 5.65
N ASP A 457 -10.39 -4.19 5.87
CA ASP A 457 -11.36 -4.62 4.87
C ASP A 457 -12.77 -4.21 5.31
N ASP A 458 -13.52 -3.48 4.48
CA ASP A 458 -14.87 -2.98 4.76
C ASP A 458 -14.97 -2.22 6.12
N CYS A 459 -13.98 -1.37 6.42
CA CYS A 459 -13.84 -0.66 7.70
C CYS A 459 -14.15 0.85 7.58
N ALA A 460 -14.29 1.55 8.71
CA ALA A 460 -14.40 3.02 8.70
C ALA A 460 -13.74 3.69 9.92
N ARG A 461 -13.24 4.92 9.74
CA ARG A 461 -12.59 5.72 10.80
C ARG A 461 -11.38 4.98 11.40
N VAL A 462 -10.44 4.62 10.53
CA VAL A 462 -9.23 3.86 10.86
C VAL A 462 -8.07 4.80 11.15
N ARG A 463 -7.33 4.57 12.25
CA ARG A 463 -6.07 5.26 12.55
C ARG A 463 -4.91 4.28 12.75
N VAL A 464 -3.88 4.41 11.92
CA VAL A 464 -2.56 3.79 12.11
C VAL A 464 -1.58 4.88 12.51
N ASP A 465 -0.84 4.72 13.62
CA ASP A 465 0.01 5.80 14.16
C ASP A 465 1.30 5.30 14.81
N GLY A 466 2.45 5.74 14.30
CA GLY A 466 3.77 5.48 14.89
C GLY A 466 4.18 4.01 14.92
N LEU A 467 3.83 3.22 13.89
CA LEU A 467 4.26 1.83 13.76
C LEU A 467 5.69 1.71 13.21
N PHE A 468 6.35 0.61 13.55
CA PHE A 468 7.57 0.13 12.89
C PHE A 468 7.28 -1.23 12.24
N ILE A 469 7.23 -1.26 10.91
CA ILE A 469 6.98 -2.47 10.12
C ILE A 469 8.28 -2.87 9.42
N SER A 470 8.67 -4.16 9.49
CA SER A 470 9.95 -4.65 8.96
C SER A 470 9.90 -6.11 8.48
N SER A 471 10.04 -6.33 7.17
CA SER A 471 10.35 -7.62 6.54
C SER A 471 11.46 -7.42 5.49
N PRO A 472 12.25 -8.45 5.11
CA PRO A 472 13.33 -8.31 4.13
C PRO A 472 12.87 -7.82 2.75
N SER A 473 13.75 -7.15 2.00
CA SER A 473 13.43 -6.58 0.67
C SER A 473 13.02 -7.59 -0.40
N PHE A 474 13.34 -8.88 -0.20
CA PHE A 474 12.98 -9.99 -1.10
C PHE A 474 11.70 -10.73 -0.66
N SER A 475 11.06 -10.33 0.44
CA SER A 475 9.86 -11.00 0.96
C SER A 475 8.63 -10.69 0.09
N PRO A 476 8.06 -11.66 -0.64
CA PRO A 476 7.06 -11.40 -1.66
C PRO A 476 5.69 -11.07 -1.04
N ASN A 477 5.04 -10.02 -1.54
CA ASN A 477 3.69 -9.61 -1.14
C ASN A 477 3.56 -9.30 0.36
N THR A 478 4.57 -8.68 0.95
CA THR A 478 4.60 -8.29 2.36
C THR A 478 4.12 -6.86 2.60
N ASP A 479 3.00 -6.46 1.98
CA ASP A 479 2.45 -5.10 2.07
C ASP A 479 2.41 -4.58 3.52
N GLY A 480 2.75 -3.30 3.71
CA GLY A 480 2.84 -2.69 5.04
C GLY A 480 1.48 -2.42 5.66
N VAL A 481 0.71 -1.51 5.04
CA VAL A 481 -0.70 -1.26 5.37
C VAL A 481 -1.55 -1.34 4.12
N HIS A 482 -2.53 -2.23 4.11
CA HIS A 482 -3.48 -2.41 3.03
C HIS A 482 -4.88 -1.95 3.46
N VAL A 483 -5.58 -1.18 2.62
CA VAL A 483 -6.96 -0.73 2.86
C VAL A 483 -7.86 -1.03 1.66
N GLU A 484 -9.00 -1.70 1.90
CA GLU A 484 -9.98 -2.09 0.89
C GLU A 484 -11.41 -1.86 1.42
N ASN A 485 -12.31 -1.34 0.58
CA ASN A 485 -13.67 -0.89 0.93
C ASN A 485 -13.73 0.02 2.19
N THR A 486 -12.67 0.78 2.47
CA THR A 486 -12.45 1.41 3.78
C THR A 486 -12.43 2.94 3.69
N THR A 487 -13.17 3.60 4.58
CA THR A 487 -13.42 5.06 4.54
C THR A 487 -12.85 5.80 5.76
N ALA A 488 -12.44 7.07 5.58
CA ALA A 488 -11.86 7.91 6.61
C ALA A 488 -10.63 7.26 7.29
N VAL A 489 -9.55 7.11 6.54
CA VAL A 489 -8.30 6.45 6.97
C VAL A 489 -7.24 7.49 7.31
N GLN A 490 -6.49 7.26 8.39
CA GLN A 490 -5.29 8.03 8.75
C GLN A 490 -4.12 7.06 8.95
N ILE A 491 -3.03 7.22 8.20
CA ILE A 491 -1.78 6.44 8.36
C ILE A 491 -0.64 7.40 8.62
N LEU A 492 -0.14 7.42 9.87
CA LEU A 492 0.64 8.53 10.41
C LEU A 492 1.95 8.07 11.04
N ASN A 493 2.99 8.92 10.94
CA ASN A 493 4.24 8.85 11.73
C ASN A 493 5.03 7.52 11.66
N SER A 494 4.69 6.65 10.71
CA SER A 494 5.10 5.24 10.70
C SER A 494 6.33 5.01 9.81
N ARG A 495 7.07 3.93 10.09
CA ARG A 495 8.20 3.49 9.27
C ARG A 495 7.95 2.07 8.80
N ILE A 496 8.08 1.83 7.50
CA ILE A 496 7.69 0.59 6.84
C ILE A 496 8.82 0.15 5.91
N TYR A 497 9.33 -1.05 6.15
CA TYR A 497 10.36 -1.70 5.36
C TYR A 497 9.87 -3.09 4.98
N ASN A 498 9.72 -3.38 3.68
CA ASN A 498 9.10 -4.62 3.20
C ASN A 498 9.48 -4.95 1.74
N GLY A 499 9.03 -6.09 1.22
CA GLY A 499 9.29 -6.52 -0.16
C GLY A 499 8.14 -6.25 -1.16
N ASP A 500 7.09 -5.53 -0.76
CA ASP A 500 5.98 -5.13 -1.66
C ASP A 500 5.49 -3.70 -1.32
N ASP A 501 4.23 -3.34 -1.59
CA ASP A 501 3.71 -1.98 -1.41
C ASP A 501 3.78 -1.52 0.08
N CYS A 502 4.35 -0.35 0.32
CA CYS A 502 4.50 0.25 1.65
C CYS A 502 3.12 0.60 2.25
N VAL A 503 2.27 1.21 1.41
CA VAL A 503 0.83 1.32 1.63
C VAL A 503 0.13 1.01 0.32
N SER A 504 -0.86 0.11 0.34
CA SER A 504 -1.68 -0.25 -0.82
C SER A 504 -3.16 0.09 -0.58
N ILE A 505 -3.76 0.82 -1.53
CA ILE A 505 -5.14 1.31 -1.47
C ILE A 505 -5.96 0.57 -2.53
N GLY A 506 -6.79 -0.37 -2.11
CA GLY A 506 -7.71 -1.14 -2.94
C GLY A 506 -8.94 -0.36 -3.39
N ALA A 507 -9.91 -1.06 -3.96
CA ALA A 507 -11.18 -0.47 -4.39
C ALA A 507 -12.07 -0.11 -3.21
N GLY A 508 -13.04 0.79 -3.42
CA GLY A 508 -14.07 1.16 -2.44
C GLY A 508 -13.58 2.10 -1.33
N CYS A 509 -12.37 2.65 -1.45
CA CYS A 509 -11.77 3.49 -0.41
C CYS A 509 -12.02 4.99 -0.63
N SER A 510 -12.29 5.72 0.45
CA SER A 510 -12.39 7.19 0.43
C SER A 510 -11.73 7.85 1.63
N ASP A 511 -11.33 9.11 1.46
CA ASP A 511 -10.86 9.98 2.55
C ASP A 511 -9.63 9.38 3.27
N VAL A 512 -8.60 9.06 2.48
CA VAL A 512 -7.37 8.39 2.94
C VAL A 512 -6.26 9.43 3.09
N HIS A 513 -5.85 9.70 4.32
CA HIS A 513 -4.75 10.62 4.65
C HIS A 513 -3.52 9.87 5.16
N ILE A 514 -2.41 9.98 4.44
CA ILE A 514 -1.12 9.37 4.77
C ILE A 514 -0.13 10.50 5.07
N GLU A 515 0.46 10.54 6.26
CA GLU A 515 1.38 11.64 6.61
C GLU A 515 2.58 11.23 7.47
N ASN A 516 3.75 11.82 7.17
CA ASN A 516 5.01 11.58 7.90
C ASN A 516 5.41 10.09 7.91
N VAL A 517 5.14 9.38 6.81
CA VAL A 517 5.49 7.96 6.64
C VAL A 517 6.86 7.84 5.95
N THR A 518 7.71 6.95 6.48
CA THR A 518 8.94 6.52 5.80
C THR A 518 8.75 5.11 5.22
N CYS A 519 8.88 4.98 3.91
CA CYS A 519 8.98 3.72 3.19
C CYS A 519 10.46 3.44 2.86
N GLY A 520 10.96 2.22 3.11
CA GLY A 520 12.35 1.84 2.82
C GLY A 520 12.45 0.45 2.20
N HIS A 521 12.99 0.38 0.99
CA HIS A 521 12.77 -0.69 0.01
C HIS A 521 11.28 -1.01 -0.21
N GLY A 522 10.96 -2.09 -0.93
CA GLY A 522 9.59 -2.41 -1.35
C GLY A 522 9.12 -1.61 -2.57
N HIS A 523 7.80 -1.56 -2.80
CA HIS A 523 7.19 -1.04 -4.03
C HIS A 523 6.62 0.40 -3.93
N GLY A 524 6.75 1.09 -2.79
CA GLY A 524 6.30 2.48 -2.62
C GLY A 524 4.84 2.61 -2.17
N ILE A 525 4.22 3.77 -2.39
CA ILE A 525 2.81 4.02 -2.04
C ILE A 525 1.95 3.86 -3.29
N SER A 526 1.00 2.92 -3.25
CA SER A 526 0.23 2.47 -4.42
C SER A 526 -1.28 2.60 -4.24
N ILE A 527 -1.93 3.23 -5.22
CA ILE A 527 -3.36 3.09 -5.46
C ILE A 527 -3.55 1.93 -6.46
N GLY A 528 -4.22 0.86 -6.01
CA GLY A 528 -4.51 -0.34 -6.80
C GLY A 528 -3.64 -1.57 -6.49
N SER A 529 -3.79 -2.67 -7.24
CA SER A 529 -4.41 -2.72 -8.57
C SER A 529 -5.94 -2.60 -8.57
N LEU A 530 -6.48 -1.68 -9.37
CA LEU A 530 -7.93 -1.43 -9.47
C LEU A 530 -8.56 -2.01 -10.74
N GLY A 531 -9.80 -2.51 -10.65
CA GLY A 531 -10.60 -2.93 -11.81
C GLY A 531 -10.29 -4.33 -12.37
N VAL A 532 -9.69 -5.21 -11.57
CA VAL A 532 -9.37 -6.60 -11.93
C VAL A 532 -10.59 -7.34 -12.50
N HIS A 533 -10.40 -8.21 -13.50
CA HIS A 533 -11.50 -8.92 -14.19
C HIS A 533 -12.60 -8.00 -14.73
N ASN A 534 -12.22 -6.81 -15.22
CA ASN A 534 -13.11 -5.78 -15.75
C ASN A 534 -14.17 -5.27 -14.74
N THR A 535 -13.86 -5.36 -13.44
CA THR A 535 -14.74 -4.86 -12.37
C THR A 535 -14.77 -3.33 -12.28
N ARG A 536 -15.81 -2.80 -11.63
CA ARG A 536 -15.83 -1.39 -11.21
C ARG A 536 -15.01 -1.22 -9.95
N ALA A 537 -14.07 -0.28 -9.97
CA ALA A 537 -13.27 0.12 -8.83
C ALA A 537 -13.33 1.65 -8.65
N CYS A 538 -13.35 2.08 -7.39
CA CYS A 538 -13.61 3.45 -6.98
C CYS A 538 -12.63 3.84 -5.88
N VAL A 539 -11.91 4.93 -6.05
CA VAL A 539 -11.03 5.53 -5.01
C VAL A 539 -11.15 7.05 -5.07
N SER A 540 -11.38 7.71 -3.94
CA SER A 540 -11.56 9.16 -3.92
C SER A 540 -10.95 9.84 -2.70
N ASN A 541 -10.52 11.09 -2.85
CA ASN A 541 -9.95 11.92 -1.78
C ASN A 541 -8.78 11.22 -1.05
N VAL A 542 -7.65 11.05 -1.76
CA VAL A 542 -6.42 10.45 -1.22
C VAL A 542 -5.35 11.52 -1.08
N THR A 543 -4.89 11.79 0.14
CA THR A 543 -3.80 12.74 0.42
C THR A 543 -2.58 12.00 0.98
N VAL A 544 -1.41 12.26 0.42
CA VAL A 544 -0.11 11.76 0.91
C VAL A 544 0.80 12.96 1.15
N ARG A 545 1.16 13.22 2.41
CA ARG A 545 1.95 14.39 2.82
C ARG A 545 3.23 14.04 3.56
N ASN A 546 4.29 14.79 3.31
CA ASN A 546 5.54 14.74 4.09
C ASN A 546 6.19 13.33 4.14
N ALA A 547 5.98 12.51 3.12
CA ALA A 547 6.47 11.12 3.06
C ALA A 547 7.92 11.03 2.56
N ARG A 548 8.65 9.99 2.96
CA ARG A 548 10.01 9.70 2.44
C ARG A 548 10.08 8.26 1.93
N ILE A 549 10.55 8.07 0.71
CA ILE A 549 10.60 6.76 0.03
C ILE A 549 12.04 6.49 -0.42
N ILE A 550 12.61 5.36 0.01
CA ILE A 550 14.06 5.12 -0.02
C ILE A 550 14.32 3.75 -0.61
N ASP A 551 15.21 3.62 -1.60
CA ASP A 551 15.67 2.34 -2.19
C ASP A 551 14.52 1.43 -2.71
N SER A 552 13.35 2.02 -3.03
CA SER A 552 12.13 1.33 -3.47
C SER A 552 12.00 1.25 -5.00
N ASP A 553 11.22 0.28 -5.49
CA ASP A 553 10.96 0.10 -6.92
C ASP A 553 10.00 1.13 -7.51
N ASN A 554 9.10 1.69 -6.70
CA ASN A 554 8.31 2.85 -7.09
C ASN A 554 8.26 3.86 -5.95
N GLY A 555 7.95 5.12 -6.29
CA GLY A 555 7.62 6.15 -5.33
C GLY A 555 6.12 6.21 -5.12
N LEU A 556 5.45 6.89 -6.05
CA LEU A 556 4.02 7.19 -6.02
C LEU A 556 3.35 6.55 -7.22
N ARG A 557 2.50 5.54 -7.01
CA ARG A 557 1.98 4.67 -8.07
C ARG A 557 0.46 4.64 -8.10
N ILE A 558 -0.12 4.75 -9.30
CA ILE A 558 -1.52 4.39 -9.59
C ILE A 558 -1.51 3.25 -10.60
N LYS A 559 -2.20 2.14 -10.28
CA LYS A 559 -2.11 0.85 -10.98
C LYS A 559 -3.54 0.35 -11.26
N THR A 560 -3.96 0.29 -12.52
CA THR A 560 -5.32 -0.15 -12.90
C THR A 560 -5.26 -1.18 -14.01
N TRP A 561 -6.11 -2.21 -13.93
CA TRP A 561 -6.18 -3.26 -14.93
C TRP A 561 -6.78 -2.74 -16.25
N GLN A 562 -6.23 -3.23 -17.36
CA GLN A 562 -6.90 -3.12 -18.66
C GLN A 562 -8.31 -3.72 -18.55
N GLY A 563 -9.31 -3.04 -19.11
CA GLY A 563 -10.71 -3.49 -19.11
C GLY A 563 -11.52 -3.06 -17.88
N GLY A 564 -10.88 -2.58 -16.81
CA GLY A 564 -11.55 -2.08 -15.60
C GLY A 564 -12.49 -0.90 -15.84
N ALA A 565 -13.29 -0.56 -14.83
CA ALA A 565 -14.23 0.58 -14.88
C ALA A 565 -14.30 1.35 -13.56
N GLY A 566 -14.95 2.52 -13.55
CA GLY A 566 -15.03 3.40 -12.37
C GLY A 566 -14.02 4.52 -12.42
N VAL A 567 -13.60 5.06 -11.27
CA VAL A 567 -12.71 6.24 -11.21
C VAL A 567 -11.81 6.28 -9.97
N VAL A 568 -10.58 6.76 -10.17
CA VAL A 568 -9.68 7.33 -9.16
C VAL A 568 -9.73 8.84 -9.30
N SER A 569 -10.07 9.58 -8.24
CA SER A 569 -10.12 11.05 -8.31
C SER A 569 -9.81 11.79 -7.01
N GLY A 570 -9.33 13.03 -7.14
CA GLY A 570 -8.97 13.87 -5.99
C GLY A 570 -7.79 13.28 -5.23
N VAL A 571 -6.67 13.08 -5.91
CA VAL A 571 -5.43 12.55 -5.32
C VAL A 571 -4.41 13.67 -5.19
N GLU A 572 -3.87 13.90 -3.99
CA GLU A 572 -2.77 14.84 -3.75
C GLU A 572 -1.57 14.12 -3.14
N PHE A 573 -0.45 14.14 -3.84
CA PHE A 573 0.87 13.80 -3.29
C PHE A 573 1.64 15.10 -3.06
N ALA A 574 2.07 15.38 -1.82
CA ALA A 574 2.67 16.65 -1.44
C ALA A 574 3.89 16.51 -0.50
N GLY A 575 4.99 17.20 -0.81
CA GLY A 575 6.20 17.24 0.02
C GLY A 575 6.92 15.89 0.13
N VAL A 576 6.85 15.06 -0.91
CA VAL A 576 7.40 13.69 -0.88
C VAL A 576 8.88 13.70 -1.27
N ARG A 577 9.71 13.01 -0.48
CA ARG A 577 11.16 12.92 -0.70
C ARG A 577 11.58 11.52 -1.11
N VAL A 578 12.08 11.37 -2.33
CA VAL A 578 12.54 10.09 -2.90
C VAL A 578 14.06 9.96 -2.87
N GLN A 579 14.57 8.77 -2.60
CA GLN A 579 16.02 8.50 -2.56
C GLN A 579 16.33 7.16 -3.24
N ASN A 580 17.12 7.20 -4.31
CA ASN A 580 17.50 6.02 -5.12
C ASN A 580 16.31 5.14 -5.59
N VAL A 581 15.12 5.73 -5.73
CA VAL A 581 13.90 5.04 -6.15
C VAL A 581 13.98 4.71 -7.65
N ARG A 582 13.47 3.56 -8.10
CA ARG A 582 13.49 3.22 -9.54
C ARG A 582 12.48 4.05 -10.34
N ASN A 583 11.19 3.91 -10.05
CA ASN A 583 10.11 4.62 -10.75
C ASN A 583 9.41 5.64 -9.81
N CYS A 584 9.88 6.88 -9.73
CA CYS A 584 9.42 7.84 -8.73
C CYS A 584 7.94 8.23 -8.84
N ILE A 585 7.43 8.41 -10.05
CA ILE A 585 6.01 8.71 -10.33
C ILE A 585 5.51 7.75 -11.41
N VAL A 586 4.46 6.99 -11.10
CA VAL A 586 3.87 5.99 -12.01
C VAL A 586 2.36 6.16 -12.09
N ILE A 587 1.83 6.22 -13.31
CA ILE A 587 0.46 5.81 -13.61
C ILE A 587 0.56 4.70 -14.65
N ASP A 588 -0.09 3.56 -14.37
CA ASP A 588 -0.14 2.38 -15.24
C ASP A 588 -1.58 1.88 -15.34
N GLN A 589 -2.22 2.15 -16.48
CA GLN A 589 -3.54 1.59 -16.84
C GLN A 589 -3.42 0.35 -17.77
N TYR A 590 -2.21 -0.17 -17.97
CA TYR A 590 -1.92 -1.36 -18.78
C TYR A 590 -1.65 -2.61 -17.92
N TYR A 591 -1.84 -2.52 -16.60
CA TYR A 591 -1.55 -3.60 -15.66
C TYR A 591 -2.34 -4.88 -15.98
N CYS A 592 -1.65 -6.02 -15.98
CA CYS A 592 -2.24 -7.34 -16.20
C CYS A 592 -1.29 -8.47 -15.75
N LEU A 593 -1.73 -9.72 -15.85
CA LEU A 593 -0.89 -10.90 -15.61
C LEU A 593 -0.35 -11.50 -16.91
N GLY A 594 0.98 -11.48 -17.06
CA GLY A 594 1.70 -12.15 -18.14
C GLY A 594 1.99 -11.28 -19.37
N SER A 595 2.94 -11.74 -20.19
CA SER A 595 3.42 -11.00 -21.37
C SER A 595 2.58 -11.29 -22.62
N GLY A 596 1.40 -10.65 -22.75
CA GLY A 596 0.57 -10.80 -23.96
C GLY A 596 -0.86 -10.29 -23.87
N CYS A 597 -1.17 -9.37 -22.97
CA CYS A 597 -2.51 -8.84 -22.75
C CYS A 597 -2.97 -8.01 -23.96
N ALA A 598 -4.21 -8.21 -24.40
CA ALA A 598 -4.80 -7.45 -25.50
C ALA A 598 -5.31 -6.10 -24.99
N ASN A 599 -5.04 -5.01 -25.73
CA ASN A 599 -5.57 -3.68 -25.39
C ASN A 599 -7.10 -3.73 -25.31
N GLN A 600 -7.65 -3.34 -24.16
CA GLN A 600 -9.08 -3.28 -23.92
C GLN A 600 -9.59 -1.84 -24.02
N THR A 601 -10.85 -1.67 -24.45
CA THR A 601 -11.48 -0.37 -24.71
C THR A 601 -12.09 0.30 -23.47
N SER A 602 -11.87 -0.25 -22.28
CA SER A 602 -12.25 0.33 -20.99
C SER A 602 -11.05 0.35 -20.03
N ALA A 603 -11.03 1.34 -19.14
CA ALA A 603 -10.14 1.39 -17.99
C ALA A 603 -10.81 2.19 -16.84
N VAL A 604 -10.28 2.04 -15.62
CA VAL A 604 -10.67 2.89 -14.48
C VAL A 604 -10.18 4.32 -14.76
N ARG A 605 -11.09 5.30 -14.87
CA ARG A 605 -10.73 6.70 -15.16
C ARG A 605 -9.79 7.24 -14.07
N VAL A 606 -8.80 8.05 -14.43
CA VAL A 606 -7.94 8.75 -13.48
C VAL A 606 -8.08 10.25 -13.74
N ASP A 607 -8.70 10.99 -12.80
CA ASP A 607 -9.01 12.41 -12.98
C ASP A 607 -8.70 13.25 -11.72
N GLY A 608 -7.88 14.28 -11.86
CA GLY A 608 -7.47 15.15 -10.74
C GLY A 608 -6.43 14.49 -9.84
N VAL A 609 -5.17 14.44 -10.32
CA VAL A 609 -4.02 13.90 -9.57
C VAL A 609 -2.92 14.96 -9.50
N ALA A 610 -2.66 15.48 -8.29
CA ALA A 610 -1.66 16.52 -8.06
C ALA A 610 -0.36 15.95 -7.45
N TYR A 611 0.77 16.34 -8.02
CA TYR A 611 2.13 16.06 -7.56
C TYR A 611 2.81 17.38 -7.19
N ARG A 612 3.01 17.61 -5.89
CA ARG A 612 3.46 18.90 -5.32
C ARG A 612 4.72 18.71 -4.47
N ASP A 613 5.78 19.46 -4.76
CA ASP A 613 7.08 19.36 -4.05
C ASP A 613 7.64 17.92 -3.95
N ILE A 614 7.63 17.19 -5.07
CA ILE A 614 8.14 15.81 -5.15
C ILE A 614 9.62 15.87 -5.54
N ARG A 615 10.54 15.63 -4.58
CA ARG A 615 11.98 15.84 -4.83
C ARG A 615 12.89 14.71 -4.38
N GLY A 616 14.07 14.63 -5.00
CA GLY A 616 15.21 13.86 -4.50
C GLY A 616 15.93 13.12 -5.61
N THR A 617 16.17 11.81 -5.43
CA THR A 617 16.95 11.03 -6.40
C THR A 617 16.27 9.74 -6.88
N TYR A 618 16.50 9.44 -8.16
CA TYR A 618 16.07 8.21 -8.83
C TYR A 618 17.27 7.36 -9.28
N ASN A 619 17.07 6.06 -9.53
CA ASN A 619 18.11 5.17 -10.02
C ASN A 619 18.17 5.20 -11.57
N PRO A 620 19.17 5.85 -12.20
CA PRO A 620 19.21 6.02 -13.66
C PRO A 620 19.48 4.71 -14.43
N ARG A 621 19.77 3.60 -13.75
CA ARG A 621 19.88 2.27 -14.39
C ARG A 621 18.51 1.61 -14.62
N ALA A 622 17.46 2.08 -13.96
CA ALA A 622 16.11 1.52 -14.09
C ALA A 622 15.31 2.10 -15.27
N GLY A 623 15.67 3.30 -15.74
CA GLY A 623 14.97 4.01 -16.82
C GLY A 623 14.61 5.43 -16.41
N ALA A 624 13.43 5.89 -16.84
CA ALA A 624 12.93 7.23 -16.57
C ALA A 624 12.25 7.29 -15.19
N PRO A 625 12.38 8.40 -14.44
CA PRO A 625 11.78 8.51 -13.10
C PRO A 625 10.25 8.74 -13.11
N ILE A 626 9.68 9.08 -14.28
CA ILE A 626 8.27 9.44 -14.45
C ILE A 626 7.70 8.64 -15.63
N HIS A 627 6.61 7.91 -15.39
CA HIS A 627 5.97 7.04 -16.37
C HIS A 627 4.44 7.11 -16.24
N LEU A 628 3.79 7.82 -17.16
CA LEU A 628 2.34 8.07 -17.17
C LEU A 628 1.70 7.32 -18.36
N ALA A 629 1.44 6.02 -18.21
CA ALA A 629 0.86 5.17 -19.25
C ALA A 629 -0.66 5.03 -19.06
N CYS A 630 -1.42 5.89 -19.74
CA CYS A 630 -2.88 5.93 -19.67
C CYS A 630 -3.53 5.27 -20.89
N SER A 631 -4.68 4.63 -20.69
CA SER A 631 -5.32 3.75 -21.68
C SER A 631 -5.69 4.48 -22.98
N ASP A 632 -5.44 3.85 -24.13
CA ASP A 632 -5.79 4.36 -25.47
C ASP A 632 -7.25 4.87 -25.56
N ALA A 633 -8.17 4.25 -24.82
CA ALA A 633 -9.60 4.56 -24.86
C ALA A 633 -10.09 5.45 -23.70
N VAL A 634 -9.33 5.56 -22.60
CA VAL A 634 -9.69 6.36 -21.41
C VAL A 634 -8.45 7.08 -20.90
N ALA A 635 -8.30 8.32 -21.32
CA ALA A 635 -7.19 9.18 -20.91
C ALA A 635 -7.14 9.42 -19.40
N CYS A 636 -5.95 9.72 -18.87
CA CYS A 636 -5.82 10.39 -17.58
C CYS A 636 -5.96 11.90 -17.78
N THR A 637 -6.69 12.57 -16.89
CA THR A 637 -6.96 14.01 -16.97
C THR A 637 -6.71 14.73 -15.65
N GLY A 638 -6.54 16.05 -15.70
CA GLY A 638 -6.35 16.85 -14.48
C GLY A 638 -5.08 16.49 -13.70
N ILE A 639 -4.03 16.00 -14.38
CA ILE A 639 -2.72 15.79 -13.75
C ILE A 639 -2.09 17.17 -13.51
N ALA A 640 -1.70 17.49 -12.28
CA ALA A 640 -1.02 18.75 -11.94
C ALA A 640 0.37 18.46 -11.41
N MET A 641 1.41 19.09 -11.98
CA MET A 641 2.79 18.95 -11.51
C MET A 641 3.37 20.29 -11.07
N SER A 642 3.91 20.34 -9.85
CA SER A 642 4.36 21.57 -9.19
C SER A 642 5.56 21.27 -8.30
N GLY A 643 6.72 21.87 -8.55
CA GLY A 643 7.94 21.65 -7.77
C GLY A 643 8.51 20.21 -7.82
N VAL A 644 8.40 19.52 -8.96
CA VAL A 644 8.95 18.16 -9.15
C VAL A 644 10.42 18.25 -9.57
N GLU A 645 11.32 17.65 -8.79
CA GLU A 645 12.79 17.74 -8.97
C GLU A 645 13.48 16.40 -8.64
N LEU A 646 13.72 15.59 -9.67
CA LEU A 646 14.16 14.20 -9.56
C LEU A 646 15.51 14.01 -10.25
N LEU A 647 16.58 13.97 -9.47
CA LEU A 647 17.96 13.92 -9.97
C LEU A 647 18.50 12.48 -10.05
N PRO A 648 19.36 12.14 -11.03
CA PRO A 648 19.94 10.80 -11.12
C PRO A 648 20.89 10.55 -9.93
N ALA A 649 20.66 9.46 -9.18
CA ALA A 649 21.49 9.04 -8.06
C ALA A 649 22.94 8.76 -8.51
N GLY A 650 23.91 9.15 -7.68
CA GLY A 650 25.34 8.99 -7.97
C GLY A 650 25.93 10.01 -8.94
N SER A 651 25.17 11.02 -9.39
CA SER A 651 25.62 12.05 -10.35
C SER A 651 26.67 13.04 -9.81
N GLY A 652 26.97 13.02 -8.51
CA GLY A 652 27.96 13.91 -7.84
C GLY A 652 29.44 13.67 -8.20
N GLY A 653 29.74 13.13 -9.39
CA GLY A 653 31.10 12.74 -9.79
C GLY A 653 31.30 12.52 -11.28
N GLY A 654 31.29 13.60 -12.07
CA GLY A 654 31.98 13.70 -13.38
C GLY A 654 31.56 12.76 -14.53
N GLY A 655 30.56 11.90 -14.35
CA GLY A 655 30.18 10.82 -15.27
C GLY A 655 29.43 11.26 -16.54
N ALA A 656 30.01 12.14 -17.35
CA ALA A 656 29.46 12.53 -18.64
C ALA A 656 29.45 11.34 -19.63
N GLY A 657 28.30 10.68 -19.78
CA GLY A 657 28.14 9.56 -20.72
C GLY A 657 26.85 8.74 -20.58
N ALA A 658 26.21 8.74 -19.41
CA ALA A 658 24.89 8.13 -19.26
C ALA A 658 23.83 8.99 -19.97
N ARG A 659 23.24 8.49 -21.08
CA ARG A 659 22.02 9.08 -21.64
C ARG A 659 20.88 8.81 -20.66
N LEU A 660 20.49 9.84 -19.92
CA LEU A 660 19.30 9.78 -19.05
C LEU A 660 18.06 9.47 -19.90
N ALA A 661 17.13 8.71 -19.34
CA ALA A 661 15.88 8.38 -19.99
C ALA A 661 14.88 9.53 -19.76
N GLU A 662 14.30 10.02 -20.86
CA GLU A 662 13.29 11.08 -20.86
C GLU A 662 11.97 10.54 -20.25
N PRO A 663 11.20 11.37 -19.50
CA PRO A 663 9.88 10.98 -18.99
C PRO A 663 8.97 10.38 -20.06
N TYR A 664 8.19 9.37 -19.67
CA TYR A 664 7.20 8.75 -20.55
C TYR A 664 5.79 9.24 -20.20
N CYS A 665 5.02 9.61 -21.23
CA CYS A 665 3.61 9.92 -21.12
C CYS A 665 2.87 9.33 -22.33
N TRP A 666 1.69 8.75 -22.10
CA TRP A 666 0.77 8.28 -23.12
C TRP A 666 -0.67 8.50 -22.66
N ASN A 667 -1.50 9.09 -23.53
CA ASN A 667 -2.88 9.54 -23.25
C ASN A 667 -3.09 10.27 -21.91
N ALA A 668 -2.12 11.08 -21.50
CA ALA A 668 -2.07 11.76 -20.20
C ALA A 668 -2.15 13.28 -20.38
N TYR A 669 -3.13 13.91 -19.73
CA TYR A 669 -3.46 15.33 -19.86
C TYR A 669 -3.42 16.04 -18.51
N GLY A 670 -2.89 17.26 -18.51
CA GLY A 670 -2.59 17.99 -17.29
C GLY A 670 -1.96 19.36 -17.50
N VAL A 671 -1.32 19.87 -16.44
CA VAL A 671 -0.57 21.12 -16.42
C VAL A 671 0.72 20.99 -15.60
N MET A 672 1.79 21.60 -16.09
CA MET A 672 3.00 21.87 -15.30
C MET A 672 2.90 23.29 -14.74
N GLU A 673 2.52 23.41 -13.46
CA GLU A 673 2.42 24.69 -12.75
C GLU A 673 3.79 25.36 -12.56
N THR A 674 4.86 24.55 -12.52
CA THR A 674 6.25 24.99 -12.53
C THR A 674 7.04 24.16 -13.54
N LEU A 675 8.24 24.63 -13.89
CA LEU A 675 9.23 23.75 -14.52
C LEU A 675 9.46 22.50 -13.65
N THR A 676 9.78 21.39 -14.33
CA THR A 676 10.03 20.07 -13.73
C THR A 676 11.42 19.60 -14.15
N GLU A 677 12.11 18.86 -13.27
CA GLU A 677 13.38 18.20 -13.57
C GLU A 677 13.21 16.69 -13.30
N PRO A 678 13.46 15.79 -14.28
CA PRO A 678 13.60 16.09 -15.71
C PRO A 678 12.31 16.67 -16.31
N PRO A 679 12.39 17.52 -17.36
CA PRO A 679 11.20 18.14 -17.96
C PRO A 679 10.21 17.13 -18.57
N VAL A 680 8.94 17.23 -18.17
CA VAL A 680 7.85 16.33 -18.60
C VAL A 680 7.13 16.87 -19.85
N TYR A 681 7.86 17.13 -20.94
CA TYR A 681 7.31 17.69 -22.19
C TYR A 681 6.26 16.80 -22.89
N CYS A 682 6.09 15.55 -22.45
CA CYS A 682 5.10 14.61 -22.99
C CYS A 682 3.70 14.75 -22.36
N LEU A 683 3.54 15.52 -21.28
CA LEU A 683 2.24 15.78 -20.66
C LEU A 683 1.46 16.77 -21.54
N GLN A 684 0.29 16.36 -22.03
CA GLN A 684 -0.51 17.19 -22.93
C GLN A 684 -1.36 18.20 -22.15
N GLU A 685 -1.53 19.41 -22.68
CA GLU A 685 -2.37 20.43 -22.03
C GLU A 685 -3.87 20.15 -22.25
N GLY A 686 -4.70 20.60 -21.29
CA GLY A 686 -6.16 20.58 -21.44
C GLY A 686 -6.81 19.21 -21.22
N ARG A 687 -7.60 18.76 -22.20
CA ARG A 687 -8.36 17.49 -22.21
C ARG A 687 -8.47 16.99 -23.67
N PRO A 688 -8.57 15.69 -23.92
CA PRO A 688 -8.72 15.16 -25.28
C PRO A 688 -10.10 15.49 -25.88
N ASP A 689 -10.12 15.84 -27.17
CA ASP A 689 -11.35 16.18 -27.93
C ASP A 689 -12.40 15.05 -27.96
N SER A 690 -11.96 13.81 -27.72
CA SER A 690 -12.81 12.60 -27.75
C SER A 690 -13.54 12.31 -26.43
N LEU A 691 -13.46 13.19 -25.42
CA LEU A 691 -14.26 13.09 -24.20
C LEU A 691 -15.75 13.38 -24.45
N GLN A 692 -16.43 12.40 -25.03
CA GLN A 692 -17.86 12.20 -24.76
C GLN A 692 -18.01 11.87 -23.28
N ASP A 693 -18.95 12.53 -22.59
CA ASP A 693 -19.16 12.44 -21.14
C ASP A 693 -19.65 11.04 -20.70
N GLN A 694 -18.75 10.05 -20.72
CA GLN A 694 -18.93 8.80 -20.00
C GLN A 694 -18.69 9.04 -18.51
N LEU A 695 -19.69 9.70 -17.90
CA LEU A 695 -19.91 9.80 -16.46
C LEU A 695 -20.24 8.42 -15.87
N THR A 696 -19.28 7.50 -15.97
CA THR A 696 -19.22 6.32 -15.12
C THR A 696 -19.00 6.82 -13.69
N SER A 697 -20.11 6.92 -12.95
CA SER A 697 -20.10 7.27 -11.55
C SER A 697 -19.52 6.13 -10.71
N CYS A 698 -18.94 6.50 -9.58
CA CYS A 698 -19.09 5.69 -8.38
C CYS A 698 -20.44 6.09 -7.75
#